data_AF-A0A960WDI8-F1
#
_entry.id   AF-A0A960WDI8-F1
#
_cell.length_a   1.000
_cell.length_b   1.000
_cell.length_c   1.000
_cell.angle_alpha   90.00
_cell.angle_beta   90.00
_cell.angle_gamma   90.00
#
_symmetry.space_group_name_H-M   'P 1'
#
loop_
_entity.id
_entity.type
_entity.pdbx_description
1 polymer ?
#
loop_
_entity_poly.entity_id
_entity_poly.type
_entity_poly.pdbx_seq_one_letter_code
_entity_poly.pdbx_strand_id
1 'polypeptide(L)'
;MNLSELSYFELGIIFFLIYSAGAFFVFKTKKKQKKDETTFALSVEQNLHIPPTLHPVIDPKKCIGSLSCVKACPEGDIIGIVEGKAKLIVGSNCIGHSRCEMECPVGAINLVFGTSERGVDLPEVNEFYESSKPGIHIVGELGGMGLIKNASRQGIQVGQYLATVLDDRVSKKINPVLIVGAGPAGLATALTLRSKNIPFQIVTQTTLGGTIANYPRQKIVMTERVDLPIYGKFGKRLISKEELMHAYEKAVKKAKINIEEGVCVENIQGQDGDFTITTNRGPLHAQKVVLAIGRMGTPRQLGVPGENSTKVTYLLQDPLQYQDKNILVVGGGDSAMESAIMIAQETNARVHFACRSEKLQYGKVQNRENIMALINSGRVQAYMSSNVKRIEKNHVTLEVNGNSKTIDNDYLIINIGGVLPTGFLQTCGISIKRYHGEIRKPKTASKSIRKEQKTRNVFLWGLLGTGIAILAYLAFVGRNYYFLSTAEKVRSDLHHLLKPGGSWGRNIGMIATLVMLSNFLYAFRKNIRFFKGKNTIKNWLRFHVFVGLMSPLVILFHAAFQSRNLVATLCYISLLLVVSTGLIGRYFYGMLSFGEIELRAKIQDLQEALHLQIENINQPKVIHRILRDISIKRGSNIFSSLLWGMLVKIRVRIQVAKLKKAFLEKQAYKAFKANIIDLQKYQKQISTYKTISKIMSYWRVIHVVLALTLLIVIVIHIYTAYQMGYGITF
;
A
#
# COMPACT_ATOMS: atom_id res chain seq x y z
N MET A 1 46.13 -7.59 3.15
CA MET A 1 46.31 -6.29 3.82
C MET A 1 46.22 -6.49 5.32
N ASN A 2 47.33 -6.29 6.02
CA ASN A 2 47.35 -6.32 7.48
C ASN A 2 46.62 -5.06 8.00
N LEU A 3 45.53 -5.21 8.75
CA LEU A 3 44.81 -4.07 9.36
C LEU A 3 45.68 -3.32 10.40
N SER A 4 46.81 -3.89 10.82
CA SER A 4 47.81 -3.25 11.69
C SER A 4 48.65 -2.16 10.99
N GLU A 5 48.60 -2.09 9.67
CA GLU A 5 49.30 -1.04 8.88
C GLU A 5 48.38 0.08 8.39
N LEU A 6 47.06 0.00 8.66
CA LEU A 6 46.16 1.12 8.41
C LEU A 6 46.56 2.28 9.34
N SER A 7 47.31 3.23 8.78
CA SER A 7 47.61 4.48 9.47
C SER A 7 46.31 5.16 9.89
N TYR A 8 46.34 5.98 10.95
CA TYR A 8 45.20 6.82 11.36
C TYR A 8 44.63 7.64 10.18
N PHE A 9 45.46 7.92 9.18
CA PHE A 9 45.09 8.54 7.92
C PHE A 9 44.14 7.68 7.07
N GLU A 10 44.42 6.38 6.90
CA GLU A 10 43.56 5.46 6.13
C GLU A 10 42.21 5.21 6.80
N LEU A 11 42.18 5.08 8.13
CA LEU A 11 40.93 5.05 8.90
C LEU A 11 40.15 6.36 8.76
N GLY A 12 40.86 7.50 8.78
CA GLY A 12 40.31 8.82 8.50
C GLY A 12 39.64 8.91 7.13
N ILE A 13 40.27 8.36 6.08
CA ILE A 13 39.71 8.30 4.73
C ILE A 13 38.43 7.45 4.69
N ILE A 14 38.42 6.27 5.32
CA ILE A 14 37.24 5.39 5.35
C ILE A 14 36.05 6.10 6.01
N PHE A 15 36.27 6.72 7.18
CA PHE A 15 35.21 7.49 7.83
C PHE A 15 34.76 8.66 6.94
N PHE A 16 35.70 9.44 6.39
CA PHE A 16 35.40 10.55 5.49
C PHE A 16 34.54 10.13 4.31
N LEU A 17 34.83 9.00 3.66
CA LEU A 17 34.05 8.45 2.55
C LEU A 17 32.62 8.08 2.97
N ILE A 18 32.44 7.49 4.15
CA ILE A 18 31.11 7.09 4.66
C ILE A 18 30.25 8.32 4.99
N TYR A 19 30.83 9.30 5.68
CA TYR A 19 30.13 10.55 6.00
C TYR A 19 29.82 11.34 4.72
N SER A 20 30.73 11.36 3.74
CA SER A 20 30.52 11.99 2.43
C SER A 20 29.42 11.28 1.62
N ALA A 21 29.39 9.95 1.61
CA ALA A 21 28.31 9.18 0.99
C ALA A 21 26.96 9.43 1.67
N GLY A 22 26.96 9.55 3.01
CA GLY A 22 25.79 9.97 3.79
C GLY A 22 25.27 11.36 3.37
N ALA A 23 26.16 12.34 3.26
CA ALA A 23 25.83 13.70 2.82
C ALA A 23 25.27 13.74 1.38
N PHE A 24 25.88 12.99 0.46
CA PHE A 24 25.40 12.84 -0.91
C PHE A 24 23.99 12.21 -0.95
N PHE A 25 23.74 11.19 -0.12
CA PHE A 25 22.43 10.56 -0.04
C PHE A 25 21.36 11.54 0.48
N VAL A 26 21.69 12.36 1.49
CA VAL A 26 20.83 13.46 1.96
C VAL A 26 20.48 14.41 0.81
N PHE A 27 21.47 14.88 0.06
CA PHE A 27 21.26 15.77 -1.08
C PHE A 27 20.30 15.15 -2.11
N LYS A 28 20.53 13.89 -2.50
CA LYS A 28 19.67 13.16 -3.44
C LYS A 28 18.23 13.02 -2.92
N THR A 29 18.05 12.76 -1.63
CA THR A 29 16.72 12.66 -1.03
C THR A 29 15.97 13.99 -1.03
N LYS A 30 16.65 15.11 -0.76
CA LYS A 30 16.04 16.45 -0.86
C LYS A 30 15.60 16.79 -2.27
N LYS A 31 16.47 16.51 -3.26
CA LYS A 31 16.14 16.75 -4.68
C LYS A 31 14.88 15.97 -5.08
N LYS A 32 14.77 14.70 -4.64
CA LYS A 32 13.57 13.90 -4.88
C LYS A 32 12.34 14.45 -4.15
N GLN A 33 12.45 14.82 -2.88
CA GLN A 33 11.32 15.37 -2.13
C GLN A 33 10.79 16.66 -2.78
N LYS A 34 11.67 17.56 -3.21
CA LYS A 34 11.28 18.78 -3.93
C LYS A 34 10.53 18.44 -5.23
N LYS A 35 11.01 17.44 -5.99
CA LYS A 35 10.30 16.94 -7.19
C LYS A 35 8.90 16.43 -6.82
N ASP A 36 8.80 15.55 -5.82
CA ASP A 36 7.54 14.93 -5.39
C ASP A 36 6.54 16.00 -4.86
N GLU A 37 7.02 17.05 -4.18
CA GLU A 37 6.22 18.20 -3.72
C GLU A 37 5.69 19.03 -4.89
N THR A 38 6.53 19.33 -5.89
CA THR A 38 6.10 20.03 -7.12
C THR A 38 5.08 19.20 -7.90
N THR A 39 5.32 17.89 -8.05
CA THR A 39 4.37 16.98 -8.71
C THR A 39 3.03 16.95 -7.97
N PHE A 40 3.04 16.93 -6.64
CA PHE A 40 1.80 17.00 -5.86
C PHE A 40 1.07 18.32 -6.09
N ALA A 41 1.75 19.47 -6.05
CA ALA A 41 1.11 20.76 -6.30
C ALA A 41 0.45 20.82 -7.68
N LEU A 42 1.15 20.39 -8.73
CA LEU A 42 0.62 20.30 -10.09
C LEU A 42 -0.57 19.34 -10.19
N SER A 43 -0.52 18.20 -9.48
CA SER A 43 -1.62 17.25 -9.46
C SER A 43 -2.89 17.81 -8.79
N VAL A 44 -2.73 18.74 -7.84
CA VAL A 44 -3.84 19.42 -7.19
C VAL A 44 -4.49 20.39 -8.16
N GLU A 45 -3.69 21.23 -8.81
CA GLU A 45 -4.15 22.16 -9.85
C GLU A 45 -4.87 21.46 -11.00
N GLN A 46 -4.39 20.28 -11.40
CA GLN A 46 -4.98 19.49 -12.48
C GLN A 46 -6.06 18.49 -12.04
N ASN A 47 -6.46 18.48 -10.76
CA ASN A 47 -7.40 17.48 -10.18
C ASN A 47 -6.97 16.01 -10.36
N LEU A 48 -5.68 15.74 -10.60
CA LEU A 48 -5.10 14.40 -10.74
C LEU A 48 -4.75 13.75 -9.39
N HIS A 49 -4.78 14.51 -8.30
CA HIS A 49 -4.57 13.97 -6.96
C HIS A 49 -5.73 13.06 -6.50
N ILE A 50 -6.91 13.16 -7.13
CA ILE A 50 -8.12 12.41 -6.77
C ILE A 50 -8.12 11.03 -7.45
N PRO A 51 -8.02 9.93 -6.70
CA PRO A 51 -8.07 8.59 -7.25
C PRO A 51 -9.44 8.19 -7.81
N PRO A 52 -9.47 7.23 -8.76
CA PRO A 52 -10.72 6.84 -9.42
C PRO A 52 -11.57 5.89 -8.56
N THR A 53 -10.97 4.97 -7.81
CA THR A 53 -11.69 3.94 -7.02
C THR A 53 -10.92 3.54 -5.75
N LEU A 54 -10.46 2.29 -5.67
CA LEU A 54 -9.69 1.73 -4.56
C LEU A 54 -8.29 2.34 -4.55
N HIS A 55 -7.91 2.95 -3.43
CA HIS A 55 -6.63 3.64 -3.32
C HIS A 55 -6.08 3.62 -1.89
N PRO A 56 -4.77 3.87 -1.71
CA PRO A 56 -4.18 3.94 -0.39
C PRO A 56 -4.41 5.29 0.28
N VAL A 57 -4.94 5.25 1.50
CA VAL A 57 -4.87 6.37 2.45
C VAL A 57 -3.71 6.10 3.40
N ILE A 58 -2.76 7.04 3.44
CA ILE A 58 -1.59 6.97 4.31
C ILE A 58 -1.88 7.73 5.59
N ASP A 59 -1.80 7.04 6.72
CA ASP A 59 -1.83 7.61 8.06
C ASP A 59 -0.47 8.28 8.37
N PRO A 60 -0.40 9.62 8.38
CA PRO A 60 0.84 10.34 8.66
C PRO A 60 1.38 10.06 10.06
N LYS A 61 0.52 9.64 11.01
CA LYS A 61 0.86 9.28 12.39
C LYS A 61 1.74 8.05 12.49
N LYS A 62 1.51 7.08 11.60
CA LYS A 62 2.27 5.83 11.59
C LYS A 62 3.42 5.86 10.60
N CYS A 63 3.31 6.67 9.54
CA CYS A 63 4.28 6.67 8.45
C CYS A 63 5.67 7.14 8.92
N ILE A 64 6.69 6.31 8.72
CA ILE A 64 8.10 6.62 9.07
C ILE A 64 8.93 7.07 7.85
N GLY A 65 8.27 7.44 6.74
CA GLY A 65 8.97 7.87 5.53
C GLY A 65 9.91 6.80 4.94
N SER A 66 9.58 5.50 5.07
CA SER A 66 10.51 4.42 4.72
C SER A 66 10.86 4.32 3.23
N LEU A 67 10.08 4.94 2.33
CA LEU A 67 10.13 4.79 0.86
C LEU A 67 9.81 3.38 0.34
N SER A 68 9.46 2.42 1.20
CA SER A 68 9.17 1.05 0.76
C SER A 68 7.95 0.99 -0.16
N CYS A 69 6.90 1.75 0.17
CA CYS A 69 5.68 1.87 -0.64
C CYS A 69 5.93 2.50 -2.01
N VAL A 70 6.74 3.58 -2.06
CA VAL A 70 7.15 4.25 -3.31
C VAL A 70 7.88 3.27 -4.23
N LYS A 71 8.88 2.54 -3.71
CA LYS A 71 9.64 1.54 -4.50
C LYS A 71 8.82 0.30 -4.88
N ALA A 72 7.72 0.04 -4.19
CA ALA A 72 6.87 -1.13 -4.42
C ALA A 72 5.76 -0.89 -5.45
N CYS A 73 5.43 0.38 -5.72
CA CYS A 73 4.45 0.77 -6.72
C CYS A 73 4.98 0.44 -8.14
N PRO A 74 4.31 -0.41 -8.93
CA PRO A 74 4.68 -0.70 -10.30
C PRO A 74 4.31 0.44 -11.26
N GLU A 75 3.35 1.30 -10.89
CA GLU A 75 2.85 2.40 -11.71
C GLU A 75 3.69 3.69 -11.59
N GLY A 76 4.83 3.66 -10.89
CA GLY A 76 5.75 4.81 -10.80
C GLY A 76 5.36 5.87 -9.76
N ASP A 77 5.41 7.14 -10.18
CA ASP A 77 5.28 8.35 -9.33
C ASP A 77 3.81 8.61 -8.87
N ILE A 78 3.15 7.58 -8.35
CA ILE A 78 1.82 7.69 -7.72
C ILE A 78 1.94 8.06 -6.24
N ILE A 79 2.92 7.48 -5.55
CA ILE A 79 3.21 7.76 -4.15
C ILE A 79 4.57 8.44 -4.11
N GLY A 80 4.61 9.63 -3.52
CA GLY A 80 5.82 10.41 -3.33
C GLY A 80 6.11 10.63 -1.84
N ILE A 81 7.19 11.33 -1.55
CA ILE A 81 7.47 11.87 -0.21
C ILE A 81 7.19 13.37 -0.21
N VAL A 82 6.26 13.78 0.65
CA VAL A 82 5.92 15.18 0.92
C VAL A 82 6.12 15.39 2.41
N GLU A 83 6.90 16.40 2.80
CA GLU A 83 7.23 16.67 4.22
C GLU A 83 7.82 15.44 4.96
N GLY A 84 8.65 14.64 4.27
CA GLY A 84 9.27 13.44 4.85
C GLY A 84 8.32 12.24 5.06
N LYS A 85 7.04 12.34 4.66
CA LYS A 85 6.03 11.29 4.78
C LYS A 85 5.54 10.85 3.40
N ALA A 86 5.14 9.58 3.29
CA ALA A 86 4.53 9.09 2.06
C ALA A 86 3.17 9.76 1.84
N LYS A 87 2.95 10.28 0.63
CA LYS A 87 1.69 10.90 0.21
C LYS A 87 1.29 10.38 -1.17
N LEU A 88 -0.01 10.25 -1.41
CA LEU A 88 -0.53 9.98 -2.75
C LEU A 88 -0.37 11.28 -3.57
N ILE A 89 0.57 11.28 -4.51
CA ILE A 89 0.92 12.46 -5.32
C ILE A 89 0.18 12.52 -6.65
N VAL A 90 -0.10 11.37 -7.28
CA VAL A 90 -0.88 11.30 -8.54
C VAL A 90 -1.92 10.20 -8.38
N GLY A 91 -2.98 10.52 -7.63
CA GLY A 91 -4.02 9.56 -7.25
C GLY A 91 -4.79 8.99 -8.45
N SER A 92 -5.00 9.79 -9.49
CA SER A 92 -5.73 9.40 -10.71
C SER A 92 -5.16 8.15 -11.39
N ASN A 93 -3.84 7.96 -11.31
CA ASN A 93 -3.15 6.81 -11.90
C ASN A 93 -3.21 5.57 -11.00
N CYS A 94 -3.74 5.68 -9.78
CA CYS A 94 -3.75 4.58 -8.83
C CYS A 94 -4.79 3.52 -9.23
N ILE A 95 -4.30 2.32 -9.50
CA ILE A 95 -5.12 1.15 -9.87
C ILE A 95 -5.48 0.26 -8.67
N GLY A 96 -5.18 0.69 -7.43
CA GLY A 96 -5.60 -0.05 -6.22
C GLY A 96 -4.91 -1.40 -5.97
N HIS A 97 -3.74 -1.66 -6.56
CA HIS A 97 -3.06 -2.98 -6.49
C HIS A 97 -2.53 -3.40 -5.11
N SER A 98 -2.68 -2.57 -4.06
CA SER A 98 -2.42 -2.94 -2.66
C SER A 98 -0.96 -3.24 -2.27
N ARG A 99 0.04 -3.14 -3.17
CA ARG A 99 1.45 -3.44 -2.77
C ARG A 99 2.02 -2.42 -1.81
N CYS A 100 1.59 -1.16 -1.91
CA CYS A 100 2.01 -0.11 -0.98
C CYS A 100 1.65 -0.46 0.47
N GLU A 101 0.45 -1.01 0.71
CA GLU A 101 0.00 -1.52 2.00
C GLU A 101 0.86 -2.71 2.48
N MET A 102 1.07 -3.71 1.61
CA MET A 102 1.83 -4.92 1.95
C MET A 102 3.30 -4.63 2.27
N GLU A 103 3.92 -3.67 1.57
CA GLU A 103 5.32 -3.27 1.76
C GLU A 103 5.46 -2.10 2.77
N CYS A 104 4.41 -1.74 3.51
CA CYS A 104 4.49 -0.77 4.59
C CYS A 104 4.97 -1.43 5.90
N PRO A 105 6.20 -1.12 6.38
CA PRO A 105 6.78 -1.79 7.56
C PRO A 105 6.09 -1.46 8.88
N VAL A 106 5.33 -0.37 8.91
CA VAL A 106 4.66 0.17 10.10
C VAL A 106 3.14 0.09 10.01
N GLY A 107 2.59 -0.42 8.89
CA GLY A 107 1.14 -0.50 8.68
C GLY A 107 0.45 0.87 8.69
N ALA A 108 1.09 1.86 8.09
CA ALA A 108 0.56 3.22 7.95
C ALA A 108 -0.41 3.38 6.77
N ILE A 109 -0.56 2.37 5.91
CA ILE A 109 -1.37 2.48 4.69
C ILE A 109 -2.56 1.56 4.85
N ASN A 110 -3.76 2.12 4.67
CA ASN A 110 -4.99 1.38 4.51
C ASN A 110 -5.51 1.61 3.10
N LEU A 111 -6.20 0.64 2.53
CA LEU A 111 -6.93 0.85 1.29
C LEU A 111 -8.36 1.27 1.59
N VAL A 112 -8.88 2.22 0.82
CA VAL A 112 -10.25 2.72 0.97
C VAL A 112 -10.97 2.71 -0.38
N PHE A 113 -12.29 2.59 -0.35
CA PHE A 113 -13.14 2.70 -1.54
C PHE A 113 -13.68 4.11 -1.68
N GLY A 114 -13.39 4.75 -2.82
CA GLY A 114 -13.80 6.14 -3.08
C GLY A 114 -13.06 7.16 -2.22
N THR A 115 -13.15 8.43 -2.57
CA THR A 115 -12.69 9.55 -1.72
C THR A 115 -13.87 10.13 -0.96
N SER A 116 -13.61 11.08 -0.05
CA SER A 116 -14.67 11.87 0.59
C SER A 116 -15.54 12.59 -0.45
N GLU A 117 -14.91 13.15 -1.49
CA GLU A 117 -15.56 13.92 -2.55
C GLU A 117 -16.18 13.03 -3.64
N ARG A 118 -15.50 11.94 -4.00
CA ARG A 118 -15.90 11.01 -5.08
C ARG A 118 -16.22 9.65 -4.48
N GLY A 119 -17.51 9.43 -4.23
CA GLY A 119 -18.02 8.13 -3.81
C GLY A 119 -17.92 7.07 -4.91
N VAL A 120 -17.88 5.79 -4.52
CA VAL A 120 -17.93 4.65 -5.45
C VAL A 120 -19.06 3.73 -5.05
N ASP A 121 -19.91 3.40 -6.02
CA ASP A 121 -21.02 2.47 -5.84
C ASP A 121 -20.50 1.03 -6.00
N LEU A 122 -20.66 0.23 -4.96
CA LEU A 122 -20.28 -1.19 -4.95
C LEU A 122 -21.39 -2.01 -4.28
N PRO A 123 -21.59 -3.26 -4.69
CA PRO A 123 -22.47 -4.16 -3.98
C PRO A 123 -21.95 -4.45 -2.58
N GLU A 124 -22.86 -4.52 -1.62
CA GLU A 124 -22.52 -4.97 -0.28
C GLU A 124 -22.26 -6.48 -0.31
N VAL A 125 -21.10 -6.88 0.18
CA VAL A 125 -20.76 -8.31 0.29
C VAL A 125 -20.04 -8.60 1.60
N ASN A 126 -20.29 -9.78 2.15
CA ASN A 126 -19.68 -10.28 3.39
C ASN A 126 -18.25 -10.84 3.14
N GLU A 127 -17.69 -11.52 4.15
CA GLU A 127 -16.33 -12.09 4.09
C GLU A 127 -16.19 -13.30 3.13
N PHE A 128 -17.30 -13.90 2.73
CA PHE A 128 -17.40 -14.96 1.73
C PHE A 128 -17.85 -14.44 0.36
N TYR A 129 -17.81 -13.12 0.17
CA TYR A 129 -18.26 -12.43 -1.03
C TYR A 129 -19.74 -12.65 -1.36
N GLU A 130 -20.54 -13.15 -0.42
CA GLU A 130 -21.98 -13.26 -0.56
C GLU A 130 -22.60 -11.87 -0.47
N SER A 131 -23.53 -11.58 -1.37
CA SER A 131 -24.20 -10.30 -1.49
C SER A 131 -25.27 -10.11 -0.42
N SER A 132 -25.98 -8.98 -0.46
CA SER A 132 -27.17 -8.77 0.37
C SER A 132 -28.31 -9.75 0.07
N LYS A 133 -28.27 -10.43 -1.09
CA LYS A 133 -29.15 -11.55 -1.43
C LYS A 133 -28.41 -12.87 -1.12
N PRO A 134 -28.82 -13.61 -0.08
CA PRO A 134 -28.18 -14.87 0.29
C PRO A 134 -28.12 -15.85 -0.88
N GLY A 135 -27.05 -16.63 -0.99
CA GLY A 135 -26.83 -17.57 -2.09
C GLY A 135 -26.24 -16.97 -3.37
N ILE A 136 -26.16 -15.64 -3.50
CA ILE A 136 -25.49 -14.96 -4.61
C ILE A 136 -24.15 -14.39 -4.15
N HIS A 137 -23.05 -14.83 -4.77
CA HIS A 137 -21.69 -14.38 -4.48
C HIS A 137 -21.15 -13.47 -5.60
N ILE A 138 -20.52 -12.35 -5.24
CA ILE A 138 -19.97 -11.38 -6.20
C ILE A 138 -18.44 -11.33 -6.10
N VAL A 139 -17.77 -11.68 -7.20
CA VAL A 139 -16.31 -11.78 -7.27
C VAL A 139 -15.72 -10.96 -8.40
N GLY A 140 -14.43 -10.66 -8.30
CA GLY A 140 -13.68 -9.93 -9.31
C GLY A 140 -13.74 -8.42 -9.14
N GLU A 141 -13.74 -7.71 -10.28
CA GLU A 141 -13.77 -6.26 -10.29
C GLU A 141 -15.08 -5.70 -9.71
N LEU A 142 -16.18 -6.44 -9.83
CA LEU A 142 -17.51 -6.04 -9.36
C LEU A 142 -17.52 -5.75 -7.84
N GLY A 143 -16.71 -6.46 -7.06
CA GLY A 143 -16.49 -6.20 -5.63
C GLY A 143 -15.48 -5.08 -5.31
N GLY A 144 -15.08 -4.28 -6.30
CA GLY A 144 -14.19 -3.13 -6.15
C GLY A 144 -12.70 -3.44 -6.31
N MET A 145 -12.31 -4.59 -6.88
CA MET A 145 -10.91 -5.02 -6.99
C MET A 145 -10.54 -5.47 -8.41
N GLY A 146 -10.19 -4.51 -9.28
CA GLY A 146 -9.96 -4.71 -10.73
C GLY A 146 -8.66 -5.36 -11.18
N LEU A 147 -7.99 -6.17 -10.33
CA LEU A 147 -6.79 -6.89 -10.74
C LEU A 147 -7.06 -8.37 -10.98
N ILE A 148 -6.45 -8.91 -12.03
CA ILE A 148 -6.49 -10.34 -12.40
C ILE A 148 -6.17 -11.24 -11.19
N LYS A 149 -5.11 -10.90 -10.44
CA LYS A 149 -4.70 -11.65 -9.24
C LYS A 149 -5.76 -11.62 -8.14
N ASN A 150 -6.35 -10.45 -7.89
CA ASN A 150 -7.36 -10.30 -6.85
C ASN A 150 -8.65 -11.01 -7.27
N ALA A 151 -9.07 -10.86 -8.52
CA ALA A 151 -10.19 -11.57 -9.11
C ALA A 151 -10.04 -13.09 -8.98
N SER A 152 -8.89 -13.64 -9.36
CA SER A 152 -8.61 -15.07 -9.25
C SER A 152 -8.63 -15.55 -7.79
N ARG A 153 -8.05 -14.78 -6.87
CA ARG A 153 -8.05 -15.13 -5.43
C ARG A 153 -9.46 -15.14 -4.83
N GLN A 154 -10.30 -14.18 -5.19
CA GLN A 154 -11.69 -14.13 -4.76
C GLN A 154 -12.46 -15.35 -5.28
N GLY A 155 -12.27 -15.69 -6.56
CA GLY A 155 -12.88 -16.88 -7.14
C GLY A 155 -12.47 -18.17 -6.41
N ILE A 156 -11.18 -18.32 -6.09
CA ILE A 156 -10.69 -19.46 -5.28
C ILE A 156 -11.35 -19.49 -3.90
N GLN A 157 -11.44 -18.35 -3.22
CA GLN A 157 -12.02 -18.27 -1.88
C GLN A 157 -13.51 -18.63 -1.87
N VAL A 158 -14.27 -18.11 -2.83
CA VAL A 158 -15.69 -18.46 -2.99
C VAL A 158 -15.85 -19.93 -3.35
N GLY A 159 -15.07 -20.46 -4.28
CA GLY A 159 -15.10 -21.89 -4.63
C GLY A 159 -14.80 -22.79 -3.43
N GLN A 160 -13.83 -22.42 -2.58
CA GLN A 160 -13.52 -23.14 -1.35
C GLN A 160 -14.67 -23.09 -0.34
N TYR A 161 -15.28 -21.91 -0.16
CA TYR A 161 -16.42 -21.74 0.73
C TYR A 161 -17.63 -22.56 0.27
N LEU A 162 -17.99 -22.47 -1.01
CA LEU A 162 -19.10 -23.22 -1.58
C LEU A 162 -18.90 -24.72 -1.43
N ALA A 163 -17.68 -25.23 -1.60
CA ALA A 163 -17.35 -26.63 -1.36
C ALA A 163 -17.48 -27.07 0.12
N THR A 164 -17.59 -26.14 1.08
CA THR A 164 -17.84 -26.45 2.49
C THR A 164 -19.31 -26.37 2.88
N VAL A 165 -20.11 -25.59 2.15
CA VAL A 165 -21.53 -25.33 2.47
C VAL A 165 -22.46 -26.22 1.65
N LEU A 166 -22.04 -26.61 0.45
CA LEU A 166 -22.75 -27.58 -0.37
C LEU A 166 -22.42 -28.99 0.14
N ASP A 167 -23.38 -29.60 0.84
CA ASP A 167 -23.27 -30.92 1.46
C ASP A 167 -23.32 -32.07 0.42
N ASP A 168 -22.77 -33.24 0.75
CA ASP A 168 -22.61 -34.38 -0.17
C ASP A 168 -23.95 -34.88 -0.75
N ARG A 169 -25.06 -34.72 -0.01
CA ARG A 169 -26.42 -35.13 -0.43
C ARG A 169 -27.06 -34.19 -1.45
N VAL A 170 -26.56 -32.95 -1.54
CA VAL A 170 -27.06 -31.86 -2.39
C VAL A 170 -26.46 -31.94 -3.81
N SER A 171 -25.38 -32.71 -3.97
CA SER A 171 -24.69 -32.99 -5.23
C SER A 171 -25.52 -33.75 -6.29
N LYS A 172 -26.75 -34.17 -5.95
CA LYS A 172 -27.65 -34.93 -6.85
C LYS A 172 -28.51 -34.07 -7.80
N LYS A 173 -28.57 -32.73 -7.64
CA LYS A 173 -29.18 -31.84 -8.66
C LYS A 173 -28.17 -31.57 -9.78
N ILE A 174 -28.65 -31.50 -11.02
CA ILE A 174 -27.85 -31.11 -12.19
C ILE A 174 -27.41 -29.65 -11.98
N ASN A 175 -26.13 -29.43 -11.67
CA ASN A 175 -25.46 -28.12 -11.46
C ASN A 175 -25.99 -27.25 -10.29
N PRO A 176 -25.65 -27.54 -9.02
CA PRO A 176 -26.03 -26.70 -7.88
C PRO A 176 -25.45 -25.29 -7.92
N VAL A 177 -24.38 -25.04 -8.69
CA VAL A 177 -23.74 -23.71 -8.79
C VAL A 177 -23.74 -23.22 -10.23
N LEU A 178 -24.27 -22.01 -10.45
CA LEU A 178 -24.12 -21.27 -11.70
C LEU A 178 -23.04 -20.19 -11.55
N ILE A 179 -22.02 -20.22 -12.40
CA ILE A 179 -21.00 -19.18 -12.50
C ILE A 179 -21.33 -18.31 -13.71
N VAL A 180 -21.54 -17.01 -13.49
CA VAL A 180 -21.85 -16.04 -14.54
C VAL A 180 -20.60 -15.22 -14.85
N GLY A 181 -19.99 -15.48 -16.01
CA GLY A 181 -18.80 -14.82 -16.53
C GLY A 181 -17.56 -15.70 -16.50
N ALA A 182 -16.93 -15.88 -17.66
CA ALA A 182 -15.71 -16.70 -17.83
C ALA A 182 -14.39 -15.90 -17.74
N GLY A 183 -14.40 -14.78 -17.00
CA GLY A 183 -13.19 -14.00 -16.69
C GLY A 183 -12.29 -14.66 -15.63
N PRO A 184 -11.22 -13.99 -15.18
CA PRO A 184 -10.27 -14.55 -14.21
C PRO A 184 -10.91 -15.04 -12.90
N ALA A 185 -11.91 -14.32 -12.38
CA ALA A 185 -12.60 -14.72 -11.16
C ALA A 185 -13.47 -15.97 -11.38
N GLY A 186 -14.30 -15.98 -12.41
CA GLY A 186 -15.19 -17.11 -12.71
C GLY A 186 -14.43 -18.38 -13.07
N LEU A 187 -13.36 -18.26 -13.87
CA LEU A 187 -12.48 -19.39 -14.18
C LEU A 187 -11.81 -19.94 -12.92
N ALA A 188 -11.31 -19.08 -12.03
CA ALA A 188 -10.70 -19.53 -10.78
C ALA A 188 -11.70 -20.21 -9.84
N THR A 189 -12.95 -19.73 -9.78
CA THR A 189 -14.06 -20.41 -9.10
C THR A 189 -14.30 -21.79 -9.69
N ALA A 190 -14.44 -21.90 -11.02
CA ALA A 190 -14.72 -23.13 -11.73
C ALA A 190 -13.62 -24.19 -11.52
N LEU A 191 -12.35 -23.78 -11.63
CA LEU A 191 -11.19 -24.65 -11.33
C LEU A 191 -11.20 -25.15 -9.89
N THR A 192 -11.59 -24.29 -8.94
CA THR A 192 -11.67 -24.65 -7.53
C THR A 192 -12.78 -25.66 -7.26
N LEU A 193 -14.00 -25.40 -7.76
CA LEU A 193 -15.12 -26.33 -7.64
C LEU A 193 -14.81 -27.68 -8.29
N ARG A 194 -14.19 -27.65 -9.49
CA ARG A 194 -13.74 -28.87 -10.16
C ARG A 194 -12.74 -29.67 -9.32
N SER A 195 -11.78 -29.00 -8.68
CA SER A 195 -10.79 -29.66 -7.81
C SER A 195 -11.39 -30.31 -6.55
N LYS A 196 -12.63 -29.93 -6.22
CA LYS A 196 -13.41 -30.43 -5.09
C LYS A 196 -14.57 -31.33 -5.53
N ASN A 197 -14.65 -31.67 -6.82
CA ASN A 197 -15.72 -32.49 -7.40
C ASN A 197 -17.14 -31.93 -7.18
N ILE A 198 -17.28 -30.61 -7.03
CA ILE A 198 -18.59 -29.96 -6.94
C ILE A 198 -19.13 -29.74 -8.37
N PRO A 199 -20.35 -30.17 -8.72
CA PRO A 199 -20.92 -29.91 -10.03
C PRO A 199 -21.28 -28.42 -10.20
N PHE A 200 -21.09 -27.88 -11.41
CA PHE A 200 -21.38 -26.48 -11.71
C PHE A 200 -21.59 -26.29 -13.21
N GLN A 201 -22.28 -25.20 -13.56
CA GLN A 201 -22.38 -24.66 -14.91
C GLN A 201 -21.68 -23.30 -14.96
N ILE A 202 -20.99 -23.00 -16.06
CA ILE A 202 -20.38 -21.68 -16.28
C ILE A 202 -20.84 -21.13 -17.62
N VAL A 203 -21.45 -19.94 -17.56
CA VAL A 203 -22.02 -19.23 -18.71
C VAL A 203 -21.32 -17.90 -18.90
N THR A 204 -21.15 -17.45 -20.14
CA THR A 204 -20.55 -16.15 -20.43
C THR A 204 -21.18 -15.53 -21.67
N GLN A 205 -21.42 -14.21 -21.64
CA GLN A 205 -21.97 -13.48 -22.77
C GLN A 205 -20.97 -13.42 -23.93
N THR A 206 -19.68 -13.34 -23.62
CA THR A 206 -18.61 -13.27 -24.62
C THR A 206 -17.92 -14.63 -24.74
N THR A 207 -16.64 -14.72 -24.40
CA THR A 207 -15.79 -15.89 -24.50
C THR A 207 -14.94 -16.04 -23.23
N LEU A 208 -14.18 -17.13 -23.13
CA LEU A 208 -13.14 -17.33 -22.12
C LEU A 208 -12.27 -16.07 -21.95
N GLY A 209 -11.92 -15.74 -20.71
CA GLY A 209 -11.06 -14.60 -20.38
C GLY A 209 -11.82 -13.28 -20.18
N GLY A 210 -13.07 -13.18 -20.62
CA GLY A 210 -13.93 -12.01 -20.43
C GLY A 210 -13.27 -10.73 -20.96
N THR A 211 -13.15 -9.69 -20.13
CA THR A 211 -12.52 -8.41 -20.50
C THR A 211 -11.12 -8.55 -21.10
N ILE A 212 -10.35 -9.57 -20.70
CA ILE A 212 -8.98 -9.76 -21.19
C ILE A 212 -8.97 -10.20 -22.66
N ALA A 213 -9.93 -11.03 -23.07
CA ALA A 213 -10.08 -11.45 -24.47
C ALA A 213 -10.37 -10.27 -25.40
N ASN A 214 -10.95 -9.19 -24.86
CA ASN A 214 -11.28 -7.97 -25.57
C ASN A 214 -10.15 -6.93 -25.60
N TYR A 215 -9.00 -7.21 -24.98
CA TYR A 215 -7.83 -6.33 -25.09
C TYR A 215 -7.26 -6.35 -26.51
N PRO A 216 -6.62 -5.24 -26.97
CA PRO A 216 -5.86 -5.23 -28.20
C PRO A 216 -4.83 -6.36 -28.27
N ARG A 217 -4.55 -6.84 -29.49
CA ARG A 217 -3.51 -7.82 -29.78
C ARG A 217 -2.17 -7.38 -29.16
N GLN A 218 -1.41 -8.34 -28.61
CA GLN A 218 -0.11 -8.13 -27.94
C GLN A 218 -0.12 -7.19 -26.72
N LYS A 219 -1.29 -6.76 -26.23
CA LYS A 219 -1.36 -5.90 -25.03
C LYS A 219 -0.68 -6.56 -23.85
N ILE A 220 0.27 -5.84 -23.25
CA ILE A 220 0.95 -6.28 -22.03
C ILE A 220 0.09 -5.95 -20.82
N VAL A 221 -0.25 -6.98 -20.05
CA VAL A 221 -1.03 -6.85 -18.83
C VAL A 221 -0.18 -7.14 -17.59
N MET A 222 -0.47 -6.40 -16.52
CA MET A 222 0.17 -6.67 -15.23
C MET A 222 -0.59 -7.77 -14.51
N THR A 223 0.12 -8.85 -14.17
CA THR A 223 -0.39 -9.88 -13.27
C THR A 223 0.65 -10.22 -12.20
N GLU A 224 0.30 -11.09 -11.27
CA GLU A 224 1.24 -11.69 -10.33
C GLU A 224 1.05 -13.19 -10.32
N ARG A 225 2.02 -13.91 -9.73
CA ARG A 225 1.87 -15.34 -9.53
C ARG A 225 0.64 -15.64 -8.68
N VAL A 226 -0.29 -16.40 -9.25
CA VAL A 226 -1.44 -17.02 -8.59
C VAL A 226 -1.24 -18.53 -8.67
N ASP A 227 -1.61 -19.23 -7.62
CA ASP A 227 -1.69 -20.69 -7.63
C ASP A 227 -3.13 -21.07 -8.00
N LEU A 228 -3.34 -21.51 -9.24
CA LEU A 228 -4.66 -21.90 -9.72
C LEU A 228 -4.84 -23.40 -9.47
N PRO A 229 -5.94 -23.83 -8.81
CA PRO A 229 -6.21 -25.26 -8.63
C PRO A 229 -6.18 -26.03 -9.95
N ILE A 230 -5.71 -27.28 -9.93
CA ILE A 230 -5.51 -28.18 -11.10
C ILE A 230 -4.39 -27.75 -12.05
N TYR A 231 -4.21 -26.45 -12.30
CA TYR A 231 -3.19 -25.93 -13.21
C TYR A 231 -1.82 -25.76 -12.55
N GLY A 232 -1.78 -25.19 -11.34
CA GLY A 232 -0.58 -24.84 -10.58
C GLY A 232 -0.23 -23.35 -10.64
N LYS A 233 1.03 -23.04 -10.33
CA LYS A 233 1.53 -21.65 -10.27
C LYS A 233 1.59 -21.03 -11.66
N PHE A 234 0.90 -19.91 -11.81
CA PHE A 234 0.75 -19.20 -13.07
C PHE A 234 0.89 -17.68 -12.90
N GLY A 235 1.43 -17.01 -13.92
CA GLY A 235 1.53 -15.55 -13.98
C GLY A 235 2.96 -15.00 -13.88
N LYS A 236 3.24 -13.97 -14.67
CA LYS A 236 4.46 -13.16 -14.64
C LYS A 236 4.11 -11.73 -14.20
N ARG A 237 5.10 -10.91 -13.85
CA ARG A 237 4.84 -9.49 -13.51
C ARG A 237 4.19 -8.75 -14.68
N LEU A 238 4.66 -9.04 -15.87
CA LEU A 238 4.15 -8.56 -17.16
C LEU A 238 3.98 -9.79 -18.04
N ILE A 239 2.83 -9.92 -18.67
CA ILE A 239 2.47 -11.02 -19.56
C ILE A 239 1.68 -10.44 -20.73
N SER A 240 1.84 -10.96 -21.94
CA SER A 240 0.97 -10.55 -23.06
C SER A 240 -0.44 -11.13 -22.88
N LYS A 241 -1.43 -10.49 -23.50
CA LYS A 241 -2.79 -11.02 -23.61
C LYS A 241 -2.78 -12.48 -24.08
N GLU A 242 -2.06 -12.78 -25.15
CA GLU A 242 -2.05 -14.09 -25.79
C GLU A 242 -1.43 -15.16 -24.89
N GLU A 243 -0.29 -14.87 -24.23
CA GLU A 243 0.32 -15.82 -23.29
C GLU A 243 -0.63 -16.11 -22.10
N LEU A 244 -1.37 -15.08 -21.65
CA LEU A 244 -2.36 -15.22 -20.59
C LEU A 244 -3.58 -16.05 -21.02
N MET A 245 -4.12 -15.78 -22.21
CA MET A 245 -5.26 -16.51 -22.77
C MET A 245 -4.93 -17.99 -23.01
N HIS A 246 -3.77 -18.27 -23.61
CA HIS A 246 -3.31 -19.64 -23.84
C HIS A 246 -3.13 -20.43 -22.53
N ALA A 247 -2.73 -19.77 -21.44
CA ALA A 247 -2.68 -20.42 -20.14
C ALA A 247 -4.07 -20.73 -19.57
N TYR A 248 -5.05 -19.85 -19.77
CA TYR A 248 -6.44 -20.12 -19.40
C TYR A 248 -7.03 -21.27 -20.20
N GLU A 249 -6.80 -21.32 -21.51
CA GLU A 249 -7.21 -22.43 -22.37
C GLU A 249 -6.62 -23.76 -21.90
N LYS A 250 -5.32 -23.79 -21.60
CA LYS A 250 -4.66 -24.97 -21.01
C LYS A 250 -5.28 -25.38 -19.68
N ALA A 251 -5.61 -24.43 -18.81
CA ALA A 251 -6.23 -24.71 -17.52
C ALA A 251 -7.64 -25.30 -17.70
N VAL A 252 -8.47 -24.72 -18.57
CA VAL A 252 -9.81 -25.21 -18.92
C VAL A 252 -9.75 -26.62 -19.49
N LYS A 253 -8.85 -26.84 -20.48
CA LYS A 253 -8.65 -28.15 -21.12
C LYS A 253 -8.18 -29.21 -20.12
N LYS A 254 -7.21 -28.90 -19.27
CA LYS A 254 -6.70 -29.81 -18.24
C LYS A 254 -7.76 -30.17 -17.21
N ALA A 255 -8.61 -29.22 -16.83
CA ALA A 255 -9.68 -29.41 -15.87
C ALA A 255 -10.98 -29.95 -16.49
N LYS A 256 -11.02 -30.16 -17.82
CA LYS A 256 -12.21 -30.59 -18.58
C LYS A 256 -13.45 -29.75 -18.25
N ILE A 257 -13.28 -28.42 -18.20
CA ILE A 257 -14.37 -27.48 -17.93
C ILE A 257 -15.03 -27.11 -19.25
N ASN A 258 -16.35 -27.29 -19.35
CA ASN A 258 -17.14 -26.78 -20.46
C ASN A 258 -17.62 -25.36 -20.14
N ILE A 259 -17.45 -24.42 -21.07
CA ILE A 259 -17.89 -23.03 -20.91
C ILE A 259 -18.94 -22.75 -21.98
N GLU A 260 -20.12 -22.31 -21.55
CA GLU A 260 -21.21 -21.95 -22.45
C GLU A 260 -21.10 -20.47 -22.85
N GLU A 261 -20.63 -20.26 -24.07
CA GLU A 261 -20.42 -18.94 -24.66
C GLU A 261 -21.69 -18.40 -25.35
N GLY A 262 -21.81 -17.07 -25.42
CA GLY A 262 -22.97 -16.38 -26.00
C GLY A 262 -24.24 -16.43 -25.14
N VAL A 263 -24.12 -16.76 -23.85
CA VAL A 263 -25.23 -16.80 -22.89
C VAL A 263 -25.20 -15.54 -22.02
N CYS A 264 -26.15 -14.64 -22.25
CA CYS A 264 -26.35 -13.41 -21.50
C CYS A 264 -27.37 -13.66 -20.38
N VAL A 265 -26.98 -13.41 -19.14
CA VAL A 265 -27.89 -13.46 -17.99
C VAL A 265 -28.57 -12.11 -17.83
N GLU A 266 -29.90 -12.11 -17.89
CA GLU A 266 -30.72 -10.90 -17.91
C GLU A 266 -31.37 -10.62 -16.55
N ASN A 267 -31.73 -11.67 -15.80
CA ASN A 267 -32.33 -11.56 -14.48
C ASN A 267 -32.07 -12.79 -13.60
N ILE A 268 -32.08 -12.61 -12.27
CA ILE A 268 -31.96 -13.69 -11.28
C ILE A 268 -33.02 -13.53 -10.20
N GLN A 269 -33.98 -14.46 -10.18
CA GLN A 269 -35.09 -14.51 -9.22
C GLN A 269 -35.00 -15.77 -8.36
N GLY A 270 -35.73 -15.77 -7.23
CA GLY A 270 -35.72 -16.86 -6.25
C GLY A 270 -34.88 -16.55 -5.01
N GLN A 271 -34.59 -17.61 -4.25
CA GLN A 271 -33.96 -17.55 -2.93
C GLN A 271 -32.83 -18.57 -2.81
N ASP A 272 -32.04 -18.47 -1.74
CA ASP A 272 -30.92 -19.39 -1.53
C ASP A 272 -31.37 -20.87 -1.57
N GLY A 273 -30.73 -21.68 -2.41
CA GLY A 273 -31.11 -23.06 -2.68
C GLY A 273 -32.02 -23.27 -3.88
N ASP A 274 -32.65 -22.22 -4.41
CA ASP A 274 -33.58 -22.30 -5.55
C ASP A 274 -33.68 -20.97 -6.33
N PHE A 275 -32.77 -20.80 -7.29
CA PHE A 275 -32.73 -19.67 -8.20
C PHE A 275 -33.20 -20.07 -9.60
N THR A 276 -33.97 -19.17 -10.21
CA THR A 276 -34.29 -19.19 -11.64
C THR A 276 -33.59 -18.01 -12.32
N ILE A 277 -32.81 -18.31 -13.35
CA ILE A 277 -31.95 -17.36 -14.05
C ILE A 277 -32.46 -17.22 -15.49
N THR A 278 -32.93 -16.03 -15.83
CA THR A 278 -33.39 -15.71 -17.19
C THR A 278 -32.19 -15.42 -18.08
N THR A 279 -32.10 -16.09 -19.23
CA THR A 279 -31.05 -15.84 -20.23
C THR A 279 -31.64 -15.70 -21.63
N ASN A 280 -30.85 -15.15 -22.54
CA ASN A 280 -31.18 -15.09 -23.98
C ASN A 280 -31.31 -16.47 -24.66
N ARG A 281 -30.95 -17.57 -23.98
CA ARG A 281 -31.08 -18.95 -24.49
C ARG A 281 -32.09 -19.79 -23.70
N GLY A 282 -32.92 -19.15 -22.88
CA GLY A 282 -33.91 -19.81 -22.02
C GLY A 282 -33.53 -19.79 -20.53
N PRO A 283 -34.41 -20.29 -19.65
CA PRO A 283 -34.19 -20.27 -18.21
C PRO A 283 -33.17 -21.32 -17.77
N LEU A 284 -32.36 -20.98 -16.76
CA LEU A 284 -31.47 -21.89 -16.05
C LEU A 284 -31.85 -21.95 -14.57
N HIS A 285 -31.50 -23.05 -13.90
CA HIS A 285 -31.75 -23.25 -12.47
C HIS A 285 -30.45 -23.52 -11.71
N ALA A 286 -30.32 -22.96 -10.50
CA ALA A 286 -29.17 -23.19 -9.64
C ALA A 286 -29.53 -23.02 -8.16
N GLN A 287 -28.73 -23.60 -7.26
CA GLN A 287 -28.89 -23.38 -5.81
C GLN A 287 -28.08 -22.19 -5.32
N LYS A 288 -26.91 -21.97 -5.92
CA LYS A 288 -26.01 -20.85 -5.65
C LYS A 288 -25.61 -20.20 -6.96
N VAL A 289 -25.42 -18.87 -6.93
CA VAL A 289 -24.97 -18.11 -8.10
C VAL A 289 -23.67 -17.38 -7.77
N VAL A 290 -22.68 -17.45 -8.66
CA VAL A 290 -21.43 -16.68 -8.56
C VAL A 290 -21.38 -15.68 -9.71
N LEU A 291 -21.60 -14.40 -9.40
CA LEU A 291 -21.49 -13.28 -10.33
C LEU A 291 -20.02 -12.85 -10.48
N ALA A 292 -19.43 -13.21 -11.62
CA ALA A 292 -18.06 -12.90 -12.01
C ALA A 292 -17.99 -12.01 -13.28
N ILE A 293 -18.98 -11.14 -13.45
CA ILE A 293 -19.22 -10.34 -14.67
C ILE A 293 -18.32 -9.11 -14.84
N GLY A 294 -17.48 -8.79 -13.85
CA GLY A 294 -16.59 -7.62 -13.90
C GLY A 294 -17.33 -6.27 -13.86
N ARG A 295 -16.68 -5.18 -14.29
CA ARG A 295 -17.29 -3.83 -14.36
C ARG A 295 -17.16 -3.15 -15.72
N MET A 296 -16.62 -3.84 -16.72
CA MET A 296 -16.52 -3.30 -18.08
C MET A 296 -17.91 -2.90 -18.59
N GLY A 297 -18.92 -3.72 -18.25
CA GLY A 297 -20.32 -3.45 -18.54
C GLY A 297 -20.62 -3.35 -20.03
N THR A 298 -21.78 -2.79 -20.35
CA THR A 298 -22.16 -2.49 -21.73
C THR A 298 -21.51 -1.18 -22.16
N PRO A 299 -20.86 -1.10 -23.33
CA PRO A 299 -20.33 0.16 -23.85
C PRO A 299 -21.39 1.26 -23.85
N ARG A 300 -21.02 2.47 -23.44
CA ARG A 300 -21.88 3.64 -23.57
C ARG A 300 -22.02 4.00 -25.04
N GLN A 301 -23.24 4.33 -25.43
CA GLN A 301 -23.58 4.76 -26.78
C GLN A 301 -23.56 6.28 -26.87
N LEU A 302 -23.29 6.82 -28.06
CA LEU A 302 -23.35 8.24 -28.38
C LEU A 302 -24.80 8.73 -28.49
N GLY A 303 -25.73 7.85 -28.88
CA GLY A 303 -27.14 8.19 -29.11
C GLY A 303 -27.36 9.04 -30.35
N VAL A 304 -26.50 8.87 -31.38
CA VAL A 304 -26.53 9.71 -32.59
C VAL A 304 -27.01 8.92 -33.82
N PRO A 305 -27.62 9.58 -34.81
CA PRO A 305 -28.02 8.90 -36.05
C PRO A 305 -26.80 8.27 -36.75
N GLY A 306 -26.95 7.00 -37.14
CA GLY A 306 -25.93 6.21 -37.81
C GLY A 306 -24.99 5.42 -36.89
N GLU A 307 -25.13 5.50 -35.56
CA GLU A 307 -24.29 4.75 -34.62
C GLU A 307 -24.41 3.22 -34.75
N ASN A 308 -25.57 2.72 -35.17
CA ASN A 308 -25.81 1.27 -35.38
C ASN A 308 -25.17 0.72 -36.68
N SER A 309 -24.37 1.54 -37.39
CA SER A 309 -23.69 1.13 -38.62
C SER A 309 -22.58 0.11 -38.36
N THR A 310 -22.33 -0.78 -39.32
CA THR A 310 -21.29 -1.82 -39.25
C THR A 310 -19.86 -1.28 -39.16
N LYS A 311 -19.65 0.01 -39.49
CA LYS A 311 -18.35 0.70 -39.36
C LYS A 311 -18.02 1.15 -37.93
N VAL A 312 -18.96 1.04 -37.00
CA VAL A 312 -18.82 1.49 -35.61
C VAL A 312 -18.45 0.29 -34.73
N THR A 313 -17.35 0.41 -33.99
CA THR A 313 -16.96 -0.54 -32.94
C THR A 313 -16.73 0.20 -31.62
N TYR A 314 -16.85 -0.52 -30.52
CA TYR A 314 -16.58 0.01 -29.17
C TYR A 314 -15.24 -0.45 -28.61
N LEU A 315 -14.49 -1.27 -29.37
CA LEU A 315 -13.25 -1.91 -28.94
C LEU A 315 -12.25 -1.97 -30.09
N LEU A 316 -10.97 -1.76 -29.76
CA LEU A 316 -9.86 -2.06 -30.66
C LEU A 316 -9.37 -3.49 -30.41
N GLN A 317 -9.53 -4.38 -31.40
CA GLN A 317 -9.00 -5.75 -31.33
C GLN A 317 -7.64 -5.86 -32.01
N ASP A 318 -7.53 -5.45 -33.27
CA ASP A 318 -6.29 -5.45 -34.04
C ASP A 318 -6.12 -4.10 -34.77
N PRO A 319 -5.05 -3.33 -34.50
CA PRO A 319 -4.76 -2.09 -35.22
C PRO A 319 -4.62 -2.29 -36.73
N LEU A 320 -4.04 -3.43 -37.16
CA LEU A 320 -3.72 -3.69 -38.57
C LEU A 320 -4.96 -3.75 -39.47
N GLN A 321 -6.14 -4.00 -38.90
CA GLN A 321 -7.42 -3.95 -39.63
C GLN A 321 -7.68 -2.58 -40.27
N TYR A 322 -7.11 -1.50 -39.72
CA TYR A 322 -7.35 -0.13 -40.15
C TYR A 322 -6.28 0.42 -41.07
N GLN A 323 -5.37 -0.43 -41.57
CA GLN A 323 -4.33 -0.06 -42.51
C GLN A 323 -4.88 0.73 -43.72
N ASP A 324 -4.29 1.90 -43.99
CA ASP A 324 -4.68 2.82 -45.06
C ASP A 324 -6.16 3.29 -45.03
N LYS A 325 -6.80 3.29 -43.85
CA LYS A 325 -8.17 3.78 -43.64
C LYS A 325 -8.22 5.12 -42.90
N ASN A 326 -9.33 5.83 -43.05
CA ASN A 326 -9.70 7.00 -42.25
C ASN A 326 -10.48 6.55 -41.01
N ILE A 327 -9.87 6.67 -39.84
CA ILE A 327 -10.50 6.22 -38.59
C ILE A 327 -10.72 7.37 -37.64
N LEU A 328 -11.90 7.42 -37.01
CA LEU A 328 -12.17 8.34 -35.91
C LEU A 328 -12.25 7.56 -34.60
N VAL A 329 -11.39 7.91 -33.65
CA VAL A 329 -11.47 7.42 -32.27
C VAL A 329 -12.15 8.48 -31.41
N VAL A 330 -13.23 8.09 -30.72
CA VAL A 330 -14.05 8.99 -29.89
C VAL A 330 -13.87 8.66 -28.43
N GLY A 331 -13.43 9.64 -27.63
CA GLY A 331 -13.29 9.52 -26.18
C GLY A 331 -12.09 10.28 -25.62
N GLY A 332 -12.06 10.46 -24.29
CA GLY A 332 -10.98 11.17 -23.60
C GLY A 332 -10.26 10.34 -22.54
N GLY A 333 -10.56 9.04 -22.44
CA GLY A 333 -9.96 8.13 -21.45
C GLY A 333 -8.80 7.31 -22.01
N ASP A 334 -8.20 6.48 -21.15
CA ASP A 334 -7.06 5.62 -21.54
C ASP A 334 -7.35 4.74 -22.75
N SER A 335 -8.52 4.10 -22.81
CA SER A 335 -8.86 3.20 -23.92
C SER A 335 -8.90 3.92 -25.27
N ALA A 336 -9.38 5.17 -25.29
CA ALA A 336 -9.42 5.99 -26.51
C ALA A 336 -8.01 6.40 -26.94
N MET A 337 -7.19 6.89 -25.99
CA MET A 337 -5.81 7.27 -26.28
C MET A 337 -4.96 6.08 -26.71
N GLU A 338 -5.04 4.95 -26.01
CA GLU A 338 -4.35 3.71 -26.39
C GLU A 338 -4.75 3.25 -27.79
N SER A 339 -6.05 3.29 -28.13
CA SER A 339 -6.50 2.90 -29.46
C SER A 339 -5.94 3.81 -30.56
N ALA A 340 -5.99 5.13 -30.35
CA ALA A 340 -5.43 6.08 -31.30
C ALA A 340 -3.91 5.95 -31.44
N ILE A 341 -3.19 5.77 -30.33
CA ILE A 341 -1.73 5.56 -30.32
C ILE A 341 -1.35 4.29 -31.09
N MET A 342 -1.98 3.15 -30.77
CA MET A 342 -1.66 1.88 -31.41
C MET A 342 -1.90 1.92 -32.92
N ILE A 343 -3.05 2.44 -33.36
CA ILE A 343 -3.34 2.56 -34.80
C ILE A 343 -2.34 3.51 -35.47
N ALA A 344 -2.05 4.65 -34.85
CA ALA A 344 -1.11 5.62 -35.40
C ALA A 344 0.32 5.08 -35.53
N GLN A 345 0.76 4.21 -34.62
CA GLN A 345 2.11 3.67 -34.58
C GLN A 345 2.29 2.40 -35.42
N GLU A 346 1.25 1.57 -35.53
CA GLU A 346 1.33 0.25 -36.16
C GLU A 346 0.79 0.23 -37.59
N THR A 347 0.18 1.32 -38.06
CA THR A 347 -0.42 1.40 -39.41
C THR A 347 -0.15 2.74 -40.10
N ASN A 348 -0.49 2.82 -41.39
CA ASN A 348 -0.55 4.07 -42.15
C ASN A 348 -1.94 4.72 -42.15
N ALA A 349 -2.86 4.31 -41.27
CA ALA A 349 -4.21 4.86 -41.19
C ALA A 349 -4.19 6.37 -40.92
N ARG A 350 -5.13 7.12 -41.50
CA ARG A 350 -5.35 8.52 -41.13
C ARG A 350 -6.22 8.56 -39.87
N VAL A 351 -5.58 8.87 -38.74
CA VAL A 351 -6.21 8.80 -37.41
C VAL A 351 -6.75 10.17 -37.02
N HIS A 352 -8.06 10.24 -36.86
CA HIS A 352 -8.78 11.34 -36.24
C HIS A 352 -9.10 11.00 -34.78
N PHE A 353 -9.01 11.98 -33.88
CA PHE A 353 -9.29 11.79 -32.45
C PHE A 353 -10.25 12.86 -31.96
N ALA A 354 -11.43 12.48 -31.46
CA ALA A 354 -12.44 13.42 -30.97
C ALA A 354 -12.62 13.29 -29.45
N CYS A 355 -12.53 14.43 -28.75
CA CYS A 355 -12.74 14.51 -27.31
C CYS A 355 -13.68 15.68 -26.98
N ARG A 356 -14.68 15.40 -26.14
CA ARG A 356 -15.64 16.41 -25.65
C ARG A 356 -14.99 17.46 -24.75
N SER A 357 -13.92 17.11 -24.05
CA SER A 357 -13.21 18.04 -23.17
C SER A 357 -12.26 18.93 -23.97
N GLU A 358 -12.06 20.16 -23.51
CA GLU A 358 -11.09 21.09 -24.07
C GLU A 358 -9.65 20.58 -23.92
N LYS A 359 -9.39 19.82 -22.84
CA LYS A 359 -8.07 19.24 -22.52
C LYS A 359 -8.21 17.77 -22.12
N LEU A 360 -7.15 17.00 -22.39
CA LEU A 360 -7.02 15.62 -21.94
C LEU A 360 -6.71 15.57 -20.44
N GLN A 361 -7.76 15.55 -19.62
CA GLN A 361 -7.64 15.54 -18.16
C GLN A 361 -7.62 14.12 -17.57
N TYR A 362 -8.12 13.14 -18.30
CA TYR A 362 -8.27 11.76 -17.82
C TYR A 362 -7.19 10.82 -18.40
N GLY A 363 -7.02 9.67 -17.74
CA GLY A 363 -6.09 8.62 -18.15
C GLY A 363 -4.66 8.78 -17.65
N LYS A 364 -3.83 7.77 -17.92
CA LYS A 364 -2.42 7.70 -17.52
C LYS A 364 -1.63 8.82 -18.19
N VAL A 365 -0.74 9.43 -17.40
CA VAL A 365 0.17 10.51 -17.84
C VAL A 365 0.90 10.12 -19.13
N GLN A 366 1.47 8.91 -19.18
CA GLN A 366 2.19 8.40 -20.35
C GLN A 366 1.33 8.38 -21.61
N ASN A 367 0.06 7.95 -21.50
CA ASN A 367 -0.83 7.88 -22.65
C ASN A 367 -1.15 9.29 -23.17
N ARG A 368 -1.35 10.26 -22.26
CA ARG A 368 -1.55 11.67 -22.62
C ARG A 368 -0.32 12.26 -23.30
N GLU A 369 0.88 12.01 -22.78
CA GLU A 369 2.13 12.48 -23.39
C GLU A 369 2.34 11.87 -24.78
N ASN A 370 2.11 10.57 -24.93
CA ASN A 370 2.26 9.86 -26.20
C ASN A 370 1.27 10.35 -27.26
N ILE A 371 -0.02 10.51 -26.93
CA ILE A 371 -1.00 11.01 -27.90
C ILE A 371 -0.72 12.46 -28.27
N MET A 372 -0.30 13.31 -27.30
CA MET A 372 0.08 14.70 -27.59
C MET A 372 1.30 14.78 -28.50
N ALA A 373 2.29 13.90 -28.33
CA ALA A 373 3.44 13.82 -29.24
C ALA A 373 3.01 13.47 -30.68
N LEU A 374 2.07 12.53 -30.84
CA LEU A 374 1.51 12.16 -32.15
C LEU A 374 0.63 13.25 -32.77
N ILE A 375 -0.08 14.03 -31.94
CA ILE A 375 -0.83 15.20 -32.40
C ILE A 375 0.13 16.28 -32.89
N ASN A 376 1.19 16.57 -32.12
CA ASN A 376 2.19 17.58 -32.46
C ASN A 376 3.00 17.22 -33.71
N SER A 377 3.24 15.92 -33.96
CA SER A 377 3.90 15.46 -35.18
C SER A 377 2.98 15.41 -36.40
N GLY A 378 1.68 15.71 -36.25
CA GLY A 378 0.68 15.62 -37.31
C GLY A 378 0.23 14.19 -37.64
N ARG A 379 0.73 13.17 -36.92
CA ARG A 379 0.35 11.76 -37.13
C ARG A 379 -1.10 11.50 -36.71
N VAL A 380 -1.62 12.24 -35.74
CA VAL A 380 -3.02 12.19 -35.29
C VAL A 380 -3.66 13.57 -35.40
N GLN A 381 -4.80 13.66 -36.08
CA GLN A 381 -5.58 14.90 -36.14
C GLN A 381 -6.62 14.93 -35.02
N ALA A 382 -6.42 15.77 -34.01
CA ALA A 382 -7.32 15.87 -32.87
C ALA A 382 -8.37 16.99 -33.01
N TYR A 383 -9.58 16.72 -32.52
CA TYR A 383 -10.70 17.65 -32.38
C TYR A 383 -11.09 17.70 -30.90
N MET A 384 -10.60 18.71 -30.18
CA MET A 384 -11.00 18.97 -28.79
C MET A 384 -12.32 19.73 -28.74
N SER A 385 -12.99 19.73 -27.58
CA SER A 385 -14.30 20.36 -27.41
C SER A 385 -15.29 19.95 -28.51
N SER A 386 -15.31 18.66 -28.83
CA SER A 386 -16.06 18.11 -29.96
C SER A 386 -17.09 17.06 -29.56
N ASN A 387 -18.22 17.05 -30.28
CA ASN A 387 -19.25 16.01 -30.18
C ASN A 387 -19.57 15.45 -31.57
N VAL A 388 -19.74 14.13 -31.67
CA VAL A 388 -20.28 13.52 -32.90
C VAL A 388 -21.76 13.88 -32.99
N LYS A 389 -22.23 14.31 -34.17
CA LYS A 389 -23.65 14.62 -34.41
C LYS A 389 -24.32 13.59 -35.30
N ARG A 390 -23.62 13.12 -36.33
CA ARG A 390 -24.16 12.15 -37.30
C ARG A 390 -23.04 11.30 -37.89
N ILE A 391 -23.32 10.01 -38.06
CA ILE A 391 -22.43 9.04 -38.69
C ILE A 391 -23.05 8.64 -40.01
N GLU A 392 -22.34 8.87 -41.11
CA GLU A 392 -22.77 8.50 -42.46
C GLU A 392 -21.83 7.45 -43.04
N LYS A 393 -22.15 6.95 -44.25
CA LYS A 393 -21.43 5.83 -44.86
C LYS A 393 -19.94 6.12 -45.02
N ASN A 394 -19.59 7.28 -45.57
CA ASN A 394 -18.21 7.63 -45.93
C ASN A 394 -17.66 8.84 -45.15
N HIS A 395 -18.47 9.48 -44.31
CA HIS A 395 -18.07 10.65 -43.54
C HIS A 395 -18.81 10.74 -42.21
N VAL A 396 -18.30 11.58 -41.33
CA VAL A 396 -18.85 11.83 -39.99
C VAL A 396 -18.93 13.34 -39.76
N THR A 397 -20.06 13.79 -39.23
CA THR A 397 -20.26 15.19 -38.84
C THR A 397 -20.00 15.36 -37.36
N LEU A 398 -19.04 16.22 -37.04
CA LEU A 398 -18.67 16.65 -35.71
C LEU A 398 -19.15 18.09 -35.49
N GLU A 399 -19.52 18.41 -34.26
CA GLU A 399 -19.62 19.78 -33.78
C GLU A 399 -18.36 20.08 -32.96
N VAL A 400 -17.52 20.99 -33.44
CA VAL A 400 -16.23 21.36 -32.82
C VAL A 400 -16.28 22.83 -32.45
N ASN A 401 -16.18 23.14 -31.15
CA ASN A 401 -16.33 24.52 -30.66
C ASN A 401 -17.63 25.21 -31.13
N GLY A 402 -18.73 24.45 -31.25
CA GLY A 402 -20.02 24.93 -31.74
C GLY A 402 -20.16 25.00 -33.26
N ASN A 403 -19.09 24.76 -34.03
CA ASN A 403 -19.14 24.77 -35.50
C ASN A 403 -19.24 23.35 -36.06
N SER A 404 -20.10 23.16 -37.05
CA SER A 404 -20.23 21.87 -37.75
C SER A 404 -19.02 21.62 -38.66
N LYS A 405 -18.45 20.42 -38.59
CA LYS A 405 -17.31 19.97 -39.39
C LYS A 405 -17.50 18.54 -39.83
N THR A 406 -17.43 18.31 -41.14
CA THR A 406 -17.49 16.97 -41.73
C THR A 406 -16.09 16.46 -42.03
N ILE A 407 -15.84 15.20 -41.74
CA ILE A 407 -14.58 14.51 -42.03
C ILE A 407 -14.83 13.20 -42.76
N ASP A 408 -13.97 12.86 -43.71
CA ASP A 408 -13.96 11.54 -44.33
C ASP A 408 -13.67 10.48 -43.27
N ASN A 409 -14.42 9.39 -43.32
CA ASN A 409 -14.36 8.37 -42.30
C ASN A 409 -14.80 7.02 -42.84
N ASP A 410 -13.93 6.02 -42.68
CA ASP A 410 -14.20 4.62 -43.00
C ASP A 410 -14.67 3.85 -41.77
N TYR A 411 -14.10 4.11 -40.58
CA TYR A 411 -14.41 3.40 -39.33
C TYR A 411 -14.46 4.33 -38.12
N LEU A 412 -15.27 3.96 -37.12
CA LEU A 412 -15.35 4.63 -35.83
C LEU A 412 -15.00 3.67 -34.69
N ILE A 413 -14.16 4.11 -33.76
CA ILE A 413 -13.97 3.44 -32.47
C ILE A 413 -14.50 4.34 -31.36
N ILE A 414 -15.58 3.92 -30.72
CA ILE A 414 -16.23 4.65 -29.62
C ILE A 414 -15.72 4.08 -28.29
N ASN A 415 -14.79 4.80 -27.65
CA ASN A 415 -14.22 4.44 -26.35
C ASN A 415 -14.60 5.45 -25.26
N ILE A 416 -15.89 5.68 -25.06
CA ILE A 416 -16.44 6.62 -24.06
C ILE A 416 -16.77 5.98 -22.70
N GLY A 417 -16.31 4.75 -22.47
CA GLY A 417 -16.52 3.98 -21.23
C GLY A 417 -17.76 3.09 -21.27
N GLY A 418 -17.98 2.34 -20.19
CA GLY A 418 -19.13 1.43 -20.05
C GLY A 418 -20.14 1.89 -18.99
N VAL A 419 -21.35 1.36 -19.08
CA VAL A 419 -22.37 1.46 -18.04
C VAL A 419 -22.13 0.36 -17.01
N LEU A 420 -21.95 0.73 -15.75
CA LEU A 420 -21.78 -0.25 -14.68
C LEU A 420 -23.05 -1.10 -14.53
N PRO A 421 -22.94 -2.41 -14.22
CA PRO A 421 -24.10 -3.30 -14.11
C PRO A 421 -24.91 -3.08 -12.80
N THR A 422 -24.93 -1.87 -12.25
CA THR A 422 -25.64 -1.56 -10.99
C THR A 422 -27.14 -1.78 -11.12
N GLY A 423 -27.74 -1.37 -12.25
CA GLY A 423 -29.16 -1.62 -12.53
C GLY A 423 -29.51 -3.11 -12.53
N PHE A 424 -28.69 -3.93 -13.20
CA PHE A 424 -28.83 -5.40 -13.19
C PHE A 424 -28.73 -5.99 -11.78
N LEU A 425 -27.79 -5.51 -10.96
CA LEU A 425 -27.68 -5.98 -9.58
C LEU A 425 -28.91 -5.61 -8.75
N GLN A 426 -29.43 -4.39 -8.93
CA GLN A 426 -30.64 -3.93 -8.23
C GLN A 426 -31.87 -4.74 -8.64
N THR A 427 -32.06 -5.05 -9.93
CA THR A 427 -33.18 -5.90 -10.40
C THR A 427 -33.08 -7.32 -9.85
N CYS A 428 -31.86 -7.82 -9.63
CA CYS A 428 -31.63 -9.09 -8.95
C CYS A 428 -31.89 -9.03 -7.42
N GLY A 429 -32.19 -7.87 -6.84
CA GLY A 429 -32.41 -7.68 -5.39
C GLY A 429 -31.14 -7.50 -4.57
N ILE A 430 -30.05 -7.06 -5.19
CA ILE A 430 -28.75 -6.86 -4.52
C ILE A 430 -28.59 -5.38 -4.16
N SER A 431 -28.29 -5.09 -2.89
CA SER A 431 -28.07 -3.73 -2.39
C SER A 431 -26.74 -3.18 -2.90
N ILE A 432 -26.79 -1.92 -3.32
CA ILE A 432 -25.63 -1.14 -3.71
C ILE A 432 -25.39 -0.09 -2.65
N LYS A 433 -24.17 -0.05 -2.11
CA LYS A 433 -23.73 0.97 -1.17
C LYS A 433 -22.73 1.91 -1.83
N ARG A 434 -22.88 3.20 -1.59
CA ARG A 434 -21.91 4.22 -1.97
C ARG A 434 -20.87 4.39 -0.87
N TYR A 435 -19.60 4.17 -1.21
CA TYR A 435 -18.48 4.29 -0.28
C TYR A 435 -17.74 5.62 -0.45
N HIS A 436 -17.50 6.34 0.65
CA HIS A 436 -16.83 7.66 0.69
C HIS A 436 -15.51 7.62 1.50
N GLY A 437 -14.56 6.79 1.07
CA GLY A 437 -13.28 6.65 1.78
C GLY A 437 -13.31 5.71 2.99
N GLU A 438 -14.34 4.86 3.09
CA GLU A 438 -14.40 3.83 4.11
C GLU A 438 -13.25 2.83 3.95
N ILE A 439 -12.62 2.45 5.07
CA ILE A 439 -11.51 1.49 5.07
C ILE A 439 -12.00 0.14 4.55
N ARG A 440 -11.29 -0.40 3.56
CA ARG A 440 -11.44 -1.77 3.11
C ARG A 440 -11.05 -2.68 4.26
N LYS A 441 -12.06 -3.22 4.95
CA LYS A 441 -11.86 -4.35 5.85
C LYS A 441 -11.40 -5.53 5.00
N PRO A 442 -10.26 -6.19 5.32
CA PRO A 442 -9.87 -7.40 4.61
C PRO A 442 -11.01 -8.42 4.72
N LYS A 443 -11.64 -8.74 3.59
CA LYS A 443 -12.66 -9.77 3.47
C LYS A 443 -11.95 -11.11 3.42
N THR A 444 -11.52 -11.58 4.58
CA THR A 444 -11.01 -12.94 4.74
C THR A 444 -11.80 -13.55 5.88
N ALA A 445 -12.37 -14.74 5.64
CA ALA A 445 -13.08 -15.56 6.61
C ALA A 445 -12.47 -15.38 8.01
N SER A 446 -13.26 -14.88 8.96
CA SER A 446 -12.82 -14.31 10.24
C SER A 446 -11.78 -15.12 11.04
N LYS A 447 -11.65 -16.43 10.77
CA LYS A 447 -10.57 -17.30 11.26
C LYS A 447 -9.16 -16.86 10.83
N SER A 448 -8.92 -16.33 9.64
CA SER A 448 -7.57 -15.97 9.19
C SER A 448 -7.06 -14.65 9.78
N ILE A 449 -7.93 -13.66 10.02
CA ILE A 449 -7.55 -12.40 10.71
C ILE A 449 -7.27 -12.69 12.18
N ARG A 450 -8.10 -13.52 12.84
CA ARG A 450 -7.81 -14.01 14.19
C ARG A 450 -6.51 -14.83 14.20
N LYS A 451 -6.26 -15.68 13.21
CA LYS A 451 -5.00 -16.44 13.09
C LYS A 451 -3.80 -15.53 12.82
N GLU A 452 -3.94 -14.49 12.02
CA GLU A 452 -2.89 -13.50 11.72
C GLU A 452 -2.61 -12.57 12.91
N GLN A 453 -3.65 -12.19 13.66
CA GLN A 453 -3.51 -11.41 14.89
C GLN A 453 -2.97 -12.26 16.05
N LYS A 454 -3.36 -13.54 16.14
CA LYS A 454 -2.80 -14.54 17.07
C LYS A 454 -1.35 -14.85 16.72
N THR A 455 -1.00 -15.12 15.46
CA THR A 455 0.39 -15.35 15.03
C THR A 455 1.24 -14.09 15.18
N ARG A 456 0.67 -12.89 14.99
CA ARG A 456 1.35 -11.61 15.28
C ARG A 456 1.74 -11.49 16.74
N ASN A 457 0.82 -11.80 17.66
CA ASN A 457 1.10 -11.75 19.09
C ASN A 457 2.07 -12.87 19.48
N VAL A 458 1.89 -14.09 18.96
CA VAL A 458 2.80 -15.23 19.20
C VAL A 458 4.22 -14.92 18.73
N PHE A 459 4.40 -14.29 17.56
CA PHE A 459 5.74 -13.93 17.07
C PHE A 459 6.41 -12.88 17.96
N LEU A 460 5.67 -11.85 18.40
CA LEU A 460 6.19 -10.80 19.28
C LEU A 460 6.54 -11.34 20.67
N TRP A 461 5.60 -12.07 21.29
CA TRP A 461 5.80 -12.71 22.60
C TRP A 461 6.86 -13.79 22.54
N GLY A 462 6.98 -14.50 21.42
CA GLY A 462 8.05 -15.46 21.14
C GLY A 462 9.41 -14.77 21.16
N LEU A 463 9.60 -13.67 20.41
CA LEU A 463 10.85 -12.91 20.45
C LEU A 463 11.18 -12.40 21.87
N LEU A 464 10.20 -11.81 22.56
CA LEU A 464 10.40 -11.29 23.92
C LEU A 464 10.75 -12.40 24.91
N GLY A 465 10.01 -13.51 24.88
CA GLY A 465 10.24 -14.69 25.72
C GLY A 465 11.61 -15.30 25.48
N THR A 466 12.02 -15.46 24.22
CA THR A 466 13.37 -15.91 23.86
C THR A 466 14.44 -14.96 24.39
N GLY A 467 14.25 -13.64 24.24
CA GLY A 467 15.20 -12.64 24.76
C GLY A 467 15.35 -12.71 26.29
N ILE A 468 14.23 -12.81 27.03
CA ILE A 468 14.23 -12.94 28.49
C ILE A 468 14.91 -14.26 28.91
N ALA A 469 14.59 -15.37 28.23
CA ALA A 469 15.19 -16.68 28.53
C ALA A 469 16.71 -16.67 28.32
N ILE A 470 17.21 -16.06 27.23
CA ILE A 470 18.65 -15.91 26.97
C ILE A 470 19.31 -15.10 28.10
N LEU A 471 18.75 -13.95 28.47
CA LEU A 471 19.33 -13.10 29.51
C LEU A 471 19.29 -13.78 30.89
N ALA A 472 18.19 -14.46 31.22
CA ALA A 472 18.06 -15.22 32.47
C ALA A 472 19.06 -16.38 32.52
N TYR A 473 19.24 -17.11 31.42
CA TYR A 473 20.22 -18.19 31.32
C TYR A 473 21.66 -17.66 31.49
N LEU A 474 22.02 -16.58 30.79
CA LEU A 474 23.34 -15.96 30.93
C LEU A 474 23.59 -15.46 32.36
N ALA A 475 22.59 -14.81 32.98
CA ALA A 475 22.68 -14.37 34.36
C ALA A 475 22.80 -15.53 35.34
N PHE A 476 22.09 -16.65 35.11
CA PHE A 476 22.15 -17.85 35.93
C PHE A 476 23.53 -18.51 35.86
N VAL A 477 24.07 -18.73 34.65
CA VAL A 477 25.38 -19.36 34.44
C VAL A 477 26.50 -18.57 35.12
N GLY A 478 26.47 -17.24 35.04
CA GLY A 478 27.50 -16.40 35.64
C GLY A 478 27.12 -15.74 36.96
N ARG A 479 26.09 -16.22 37.69
CA ARG A 479 25.57 -15.55 38.90
C ARG A 479 26.65 -15.33 39.97
N ASN A 480 27.56 -16.30 40.11
CA ASN A 480 28.65 -16.27 41.09
C ASN A 480 29.88 -15.49 40.59
N TYR A 481 29.82 -14.89 39.40
CA TYR A 481 30.95 -14.23 38.76
C TYR A 481 30.63 -12.79 38.35
N TYR A 482 29.50 -12.54 37.67
CA TYR A 482 29.21 -11.23 37.09
C TYR A 482 29.02 -10.12 38.13
N PHE A 483 28.54 -10.46 39.33
CA PHE A 483 28.32 -9.52 40.45
C PHE A 483 29.54 -9.30 41.34
N LEU A 484 30.64 -10.03 41.14
CA LEU A 484 31.88 -9.83 41.87
C LEU A 484 32.57 -8.53 41.44
N SER A 485 33.33 -7.92 42.36
CA SER A 485 34.20 -6.78 42.05
C SER A 485 35.31 -7.19 41.07
N THR A 486 35.97 -6.20 40.44
CA THR A 486 37.03 -6.48 39.46
C THR A 486 38.19 -7.28 40.03
N ALA A 487 38.55 -7.06 41.30
CA ALA A 487 39.62 -7.79 41.96
C ALA A 487 39.21 -9.23 42.30
N GLU A 488 37.97 -9.43 42.77
CA GLU A 488 37.43 -10.76 43.10
C GLU A 488 37.21 -11.62 41.85
N LYS A 489 36.81 -11.01 40.72
CA LYS A 489 36.67 -11.72 39.45
C LYS A 489 37.95 -12.44 39.02
N VAL A 490 39.12 -11.84 39.24
CA VAL A 490 40.41 -12.44 38.86
C VAL A 490 40.72 -13.69 39.69
N ARG A 491 40.23 -13.74 40.94
CA ARG A 491 40.44 -14.85 41.87
C ARG A 491 39.36 -15.93 41.78
N SER A 492 38.31 -15.70 40.99
CA SER A 492 37.22 -16.67 40.82
C SER A 492 37.65 -17.82 39.91
N ASP A 493 37.29 -19.05 40.27
CA ASP A 493 37.51 -20.24 39.44
C ASP A 493 36.84 -20.10 38.06
N LEU A 494 35.76 -19.32 37.96
CA LEU A 494 35.04 -19.09 36.71
C LEU A 494 35.70 -18.04 35.80
N HIS A 495 36.77 -17.37 36.26
CA HIS A 495 37.42 -16.28 35.52
C HIS A 495 37.93 -16.72 34.15
N HIS A 496 38.56 -17.90 34.07
CA HIS A 496 39.14 -18.42 32.84
C HIS A 496 38.08 -18.68 31.75
N LEU A 497 36.84 -19.01 32.14
CA LEU A 497 35.72 -19.25 31.22
C LEU A 497 34.99 -17.95 30.86
N LEU A 498 34.59 -17.18 31.88
CA LEU A 498 33.61 -16.08 31.75
C LEU A 498 34.23 -14.72 31.44
N LYS A 499 35.56 -14.56 31.52
CA LYS A 499 36.23 -13.34 31.03
C LYS A 499 36.03 -13.17 29.52
N PRO A 500 36.16 -11.95 28.96
CA PRO A 500 35.91 -11.72 27.53
C PRO A 500 36.71 -12.61 26.58
N GLY A 501 37.96 -12.90 26.93
CA GLY A 501 38.84 -13.81 26.19
C GLY A 501 38.75 -15.28 26.62
N GLY A 502 37.90 -15.62 27.60
CA GLY A 502 37.64 -17.00 28.00
C GLY A 502 36.76 -17.72 26.99
N SER A 503 36.71 -19.05 27.07
CA SER A 503 35.95 -19.88 26.10
C SER A 503 34.47 -19.47 26.02
N TRP A 504 33.83 -19.25 27.16
CA TRP A 504 32.43 -18.84 27.25
C TRP A 504 32.22 -17.39 26.77
N GLY A 505 33.02 -16.46 27.29
CA GLY A 505 32.96 -15.05 26.90
C GLY A 505 33.12 -14.87 25.39
N ARG A 506 34.12 -15.52 24.79
CA ARG A 506 34.40 -15.48 23.35
C ARG A 506 33.24 -16.03 22.52
N ASN A 507 32.68 -17.18 22.91
CA ASN A 507 31.56 -17.79 22.20
C ASN A 507 30.32 -16.89 22.21
N ILE A 508 30.00 -16.25 23.34
CA ILE A 508 28.92 -15.25 23.40
C ILE A 508 29.20 -14.09 22.45
N GLY A 509 30.44 -13.58 22.43
CA GLY A 509 30.84 -12.48 21.54
C GLY A 509 30.65 -12.81 20.05
N MET A 510 31.04 -14.02 19.63
CA MET A 510 30.84 -14.49 18.26
C MET A 510 29.35 -14.62 17.91
N ILE A 511 28.56 -15.28 18.77
CA ILE A 511 27.12 -15.46 18.55
C ILE A 511 26.41 -14.11 18.52
N ALA A 512 26.71 -13.22 19.47
CA ALA A 512 26.14 -11.88 19.55
C ALA A 512 26.48 -11.05 18.31
N THR A 513 27.71 -11.16 17.80
CA THR A 513 28.13 -10.49 16.56
C THR A 513 27.34 -11.03 15.36
N LEU A 514 27.21 -12.35 15.21
CA LEU A 514 26.44 -12.96 14.12
C LEU A 514 24.96 -12.56 14.17
N VAL A 515 24.36 -12.57 15.36
CA VAL A 515 23.00 -12.12 15.60
C VAL A 515 22.87 -10.62 15.29
N MET A 516 23.83 -9.79 15.69
CA MET A 516 23.83 -8.35 15.37
C MET A 516 23.96 -8.08 13.86
N LEU A 517 24.80 -8.81 13.14
CA LEU A 517 24.92 -8.72 11.67
C LEU A 517 23.61 -9.05 10.96
N SER A 518 22.74 -9.87 11.57
CA SER A 518 21.41 -10.14 11.03
C SER A 518 20.52 -8.88 10.94
N ASN A 519 20.86 -7.77 11.64
CA ASN A 519 20.15 -6.49 11.50
C ASN A 519 20.17 -5.94 10.07
N PHE A 520 21.20 -6.25 9.27
CA PHE A 520 21.32 -5.83 7.88
C PHE A 520 20.36 -6.59 6.95
N LEU A 521 19.82 -7.74 7.37
CA LEU A 521 18.85 -8.52 6.58
C LEU A 521 17.58 -7.72 6.28
N TYR A 522 17.15 -6.82 7.17
CA TYR A 522 16.04 -5.92 6.89
C TYR A 522 16.34 -4.98 5.71
N ALA A 523 17.56 -4.42 5.66
CA ALA A 523 17.99 -3.57 4.54
C ALA A 523 18.10 -4.37 3.23
N PHE A 524 18.58 -5.62 3.29
CA PHE A 524 18.61 -6.52 2.15
C PHE A 524 17.22 -6.89 1.65
N ARG A 525 16.29 -7.28 2.54
CA ARG A 525 14.87 -7.55 2.20
C ARG A 525 14.19 -6.36 1.53
N LYS A 526 14.58 -5.14 1.91
CA LYS A 526 14.02 -3.90 1.36
C LYS A 526 14.54 -3.57 -0.03
N ASN A 527 15.82 -3.88 -0.33
CA ASN A 527 16.47 -3.41 -1.55
C ASN A 527 16.77 -4.52 -2.59
N ILE A 528 16.92 -5.77 -2.17
CA ILE A 528 17.31 -6.90 -3.03
C ILE A 528 16.06 -7.70 -3.42
N ARG A 529 15.90 -7.96 -4.74
CA ARG A 529 14.71 -8.66 -5.29
C ARG A 529 14.58 -10.09 -4.77
N PHE A 530 15.69 -10.81 -4.57
CA PHE A 530 15.70 -12.21 -4.13
C PHE A 530 15.04 -12.45 -2.76
N PHE A 531 15.17 -11.51 -1.84
CA PHE A 531 14.58 -11.62 -0.49
C PHE A 531 13.09 -11.24 -0.46
N LYS A 532 12.54 -10.67 -1.54
CA LYS A 532 11.12 -10.29 -1.60
C LYS A 532 10.24 -11.55 -1.61
N GLY A 533 9.21 -11.55 -0.76
CA GLY A 533 8.25 -12.67 -0.63
C GLY A 533 8.50 -13.61 0.55
N LYS A 534 9.68 -13.58 1.18
CA LYS A 534 9.93 -14.30 2.45
C LYS A 534 9.50 -13.45 3.65
N ASN A 535 8.43 -13.87 4.36
CA ASN A 535 7.86 -13.22 5.54
C ASN A 535 7.39 -11.76 5.28
N THR A 536 6.60 -11.17 6.20
CA THR A 536 6.10 -9.79 6.05
C THR A 536 7.20 -8.78 6.37
N ILE A 537 7.25 -7.65 5.65
CA ILE A 537 8.23 -6.58 5.94
C ILE A 537 8.09 -6.03 7.38
N LYS A 538 6.88 -6.10 7.95
CA LYS A 538 6.59 -5.74 9.35
C LYS A 538 7.36 -6.65 10.31
N ASN A 539 7.42 -7.96 10.05
CA ASN A 539 8.15 -8.91 10.89
C ASN A 539 9.67 -8.71 10.79
N TRP A 540 10.18 -8.39 9.60
CA TRP A 540 11.60 -8.02 9.43
C TRP A 540 11.98 -6.78 10.22
N LEU A 541 11.14 -5.74 10.21
CA LEU A 541 11.38 -4.55 11.03
C LEU A 541 11.32 -4.87 12.54
N ARG A 542 10.37 -5.72 12.97
CA ARG A 542 10.29 -6.17 14.37
C ARG A 542 11.54 -6.93 14.80
N PHE A 543 12.02 -7.85 13.97
CA PHE A 543 13.23 -8.61 14.22
C PHE A 543 14.46 -7.69 14.31
N HIS A 544 14.60 -6.72 13.41
CA HIS A 544 15.65 -5.69 13.47
C HIS A 544 15.61 -4.89 14.78
N VAL A 545 14.42 -4.45 15.21
CA VAL A 545 14.28 -3.72 16.49
C VAL A 545 14.60 -4.63 17.68
N PHE A 546 14.17 -5.89 17.65
CA PHE A 546 14.44 -6.87 18.71
C PHE A 546 15.94 -7.13 18.87
N VAL A 547 16.63 -7.47 17.78
CA VAL A 547 18.08 -7.71 17.78
C VAL A 547 18.82 -6.44 18.20
N GLY A 548 18.43 -5.27 17.69
CA GLY A 548 19.00 -3.99 18.12
C GLY A 548 18.88 -3.73 19.63
N LEU A 549 17.75 -4.08 20.25
CA LEU A 549 17.56 -3.93 21.71
C LEU A 549 18.27 -5.01 22.53
N MET A 550 18.36 -6.24 22.03
CA MET A 550 19.02 -7.34 22.73
C MET A 550 20.55 -7.27 22.64
N SER A 551 21.10 -6.72 21.55
CA SER A 551 22.55 -6.72 21.31
C SER A 551 23.34 -6.03 22.44
N PRO A 552 22.98 -4.81 22.91
CA PRO A 552 23.69 -4.20 24.04
C PRO A 552 23.65 -5.06 25.31
N LEU A 553 22.52 -5.71 25.58
CA LEU A 553 22.33 -6.52 26.78
C LEU A 553 23.18 -7.78 26.75
N VAL A 554 23.19 -8.51 25.64
CA VAL A 554 23.99 -9.74 25.47
C VAL A 554 25.49 -9.42 25.42
N ILE A 555 25.88 -8.32 24.78
CA ILE A 555 27.29 -7.90 24.68
C ILE A 555 27.89 -7.56 26.06
N LEU A 556 27.10 -7.07 27.01
CA LEU A 556 27.57 -6.87 28.39
C LEU A 556 28.04 -8.17 29.05
N PHE A 557 27.38 -9.30 28.76
CA PHE A 557 27.80 -10.61 29.26
C PHE A 557 29.11 -11.09 28.61
N HIS A 558 29.31 -10.83 27.32
CA HIS A 558 30.60 -11.04 26.65
C HIS A 558 31.71 -10.21 27.31
N ALA A 559 31.42 -8.96 27.64
CA ALA A 559 32.35 -8.04 28.29
C ALA A 559 32.52 -8.30 29.80
N ALA A 560 31.81 -9.27 30.39
CA ALA A 560 31.74 -9.50 31.84
C ALA A 560 31.42 -8.22 32.66
N PHE A 561 30.63 -7.31 32.07
CA PHE A 561 30.31 -5.98 32.60
C PHE A 561 31.54 -5.09 32.87
N GLN A 562 32.63 -5.30 32.13
CA GLN A 562 33.87 -4.53 32.22
C GLN A 562 34.30 -4.05 30.84
N SER A 563 34.90 -2.87 30.77
CA SER A 563 35.63 -2.45 29.56
C SER A 563 37.09 -2.20 29.93
N ARG A 564 38.00 -2.93 29.27
CA ARG A 564 39.44 -2.87 29.55
C ARG A 564 40.24 -2.22 28.42
N ASN A 565 39.62 -1.91 27.28
CA ASN A 565 40.29 -1.21 26.18
C ASN A 565 39.42 -0.10 25.59
N LEU A 566 40.08 0.90 24.98
CA LEU A 566 39.41 2.03 24.36
C LEU A 566 38.52 1.59 23.18
N VAL A 567 38.98 0.62 22.38
CA VAL A 567 38.27 0.14 21.18
C VAL A 567 36.93 -0.52 21.53
N ALA A 568 36.85 -1.36 22.56
CA ALA A 568 35.61 -2.00 23.02
C ALA A 568 34.68 -0.97 23.66
N THR A 569 35.20 0.00 24.42
CA THR A 569 34.41 1.13 24.92
C THR A 569 33.78 1.91 23.77
N LEU A 570 34.55 2.26 22.75
CA LEU A 570 34.06 2.96 21.56
C LEU A 570 33.04 2.14 20.77
N CYS A 571 33.25 0.83 20.66
CA CYS A 571 32.31 -0.10 20.03
C CYS A 571 30.97 -0.13 20.78
N TYR A 572 31.01 -0.25 22.11
CA TYR A 572 29.82 -0.26 22.94
C TYR A 572 29.07 1.08 22.93
N ILE A 573 29.80 2.20 22.99
CA ILE A 573 29.21 3.55 22.87
C ILE A 573 28.54 3.72 21.50
N SER A 574 29.21 3.31 20.42
CA SER A 574 28.66 3.37 19.07
C SER A 574 27.41 2.51 18.93
N LEU A 575 27.38 1.32 19.54
CA LEU A 575 26.20 0.47 19.60
C LEU A 575 25.05 1.17 20.35
N LEU A 576 25.30 1.71 21.54
CA LEU A 576 24.28 2.44 22.31
C LEU A 576 23.76 3.66 21.55
N LEU A 577 24.62 4.36 20.82
CA LEU A 577 24.25 5.51 20.01
C LEU A 577 23.35 5.09 18.83
N VAL A 578 23.68 4.01 18.12
CA VAL A 578 22.81 3.45 17.06
C VAL A 578 21.46 3.03 17.63
N VAL A 579 21.42 2.30 18.74
CA VAL A 579 20.16 1.84 19.37
C VAL A 579 19.32 3.01 19.86
N SER A 580 19.94 3.99 20.52
CA SER A 580 19.28 5.19 21.03
C SER A 580 18.71 6.03 19.89
N THR A 581 19.48 6.26 18.81
CA THR A 581 18.97 6.98 17.64
C THR A 581 17.81 6.23 16.98
N GLY A 582 17.84 4.90 16.96
CA GLY A 582 16.73 4.05 16.49
C GLY A 582 15.43 4.26 17.29
N LEU A 583 15.52 4.24 18.61
CA LEU A 583 14.41 4.46 19.54
C LEU A 583 13.86 5.89 19.46
N ILE A 584 14.76 6.88 19.49
CA ILE A 584 14.43 8.31 19.42
C ILE A 584 13.70 8.62 18.11
N GLY A 585 14.19 8.09 16.98
CA GLY A 585 13.54 8.30 15.69
C GLY A 585 12.11 7.77 15.65
N ARG A 586 11.87 6.58 16.24
CA ARG A 586 10.53 6.00 16.34
C ARG A 586 9.61 6.83 17.22
N TYR A 587 10.12 7.39 18.32
CA TYR A 587 9.37 8.29 19.20
C TYR A 587 8.98 9.60 18.49
N PHE A 588 9.92 10.27 17.83
CA PHE A 588 9.66 11.54 17.13
C PHE A 588 8.75 11.38 15.91
N TYR A 589 8.82 10.26 15.18
CA TYR A 589 7.84 10.00 14.12
C TYR A 589 6.40 9.90 14.63
N GLY A 590 6.21 9.41 15.87
CA GLY A 590 4.91 9.40 16.53
C GLY A 590 4.44 10.79 16.96
N MET A 591 5.34 11.76 17.16
CA MET A 591 4.99 13.16 17.43
C MET A 591 4.56 13.92 16.18
N LEU A 592 5.15 13.62 15.02
CA LEU A 592 4.79 14.18 13.70
C LEU A 592 3.52 13.53 13.14
N SER A 593 2.48 13.53 13.98
CA SER A 593 1.26 12.77 13.77
C SER A 593 0.29 13.45 12.78
N PHE A 594 0.40 14.76 12.65
CA PHE A 594 -0.41 15.59 11.76
C PHE A 594 0.50 16.44 10.88
N GLY A 595 0.04 16.77 9.67
CA GLY A 595 0.69 17.79 8.85
C GLY A 595 0.51 19.19 9.46
N GLU A 596 1.33 20.16 9.05
CA GLU A 596 1.28 21.52 9.61
C GLU A 596 -0.12 22.15 9.46
N ILE A 597 -0.73 22.01 8.28
CA ILE A 597 -2.05 22.57 7.96
C ILE A 597 -3.15 21.91 8.80
N GLU A 598 -3.19 20.59 8.87
CA GLU A 598 -4.20 19.85 9.65
C GLU A 598 -4.09 20.19 11.14
N LEU A 599 -2.87 20.35 11.65
CA LEU A 599 -2.65 20.72 13.04
C LEU A 599 -3.15 22.14 13.33
N ARG A 600 -3.03 23.07 12.38
CA ARG A 600 -3.58 24.43 12.49
C ARG A 600 -5.10 24.43 12.49
N ALA A 601 -5.72 23.68 11.58
CA ALA A 601 -7.18 23.54 11.53
C ALA A 601 -7.72 23.03 12.88
N LYS A 602 -7.13 21.97 13.43
CA LYS A 602 -7.54 21.44 14.75
C LYS A 602 -7.35 22.41 15.91
N ILE A 603 -6.29 23.21 15.87
CA ILE A 603 -6.07 24.24 16.89
C ILE A 603 -7.17 25.29 16.79
N GLN A 604 -7.53 25.70 15.57
CA GLN A 604 -8.60 26.66 15.33
C GLN A 604 -9.96 26.11 15.79
N ASP A 605 -10.33 24.89 15.39
CA ASP A 605 -11.59 24.24 15.81
C ASP A 605 -11.71 24.18 17.34
N LEU A 606 -10.61 23.83 18.02
CA LEU A 606 -10.58 23.78 19.48
C LEU A 606 -10.65 25.17 20.11
N GLN A 607 -10.01 26.18 19.52
CA GLN A 607 -10.09 27.56 20.01
C GLN A 607 -11.52 28.11 19.90
N GLU A 608 -12.21 27.85 18.80
CA GLU A 608 -13.61 28.22 18.60
C GLU A 608 -14.52 27.51 19.61
N ALA A 609 -14.38 26.18 19.76
CA ALA A 609 -15.14 25.42 20.75
C ALA A 609 -14.88 25.88 22.20
N LEU A 610 -13.63 26.28 22.51
CA LEU A 610 -13.27 26.80 23.82
C LEU A 610 -13.79 28.21 24.07
N HIS A 611 -13.90 29.05 23.04
CA HIS A 611 -14.44 30.41 23.17
C HIS A 611 -15.86 30.37 23.73
N LEU A 612 -16.72 29.53 23.15
CA LEU A 612 -18.11 29.32 23.59
C LEU A 612 -18.20 28.75 25.02
N GLN A 613 -17.24 27.89 25.40
CA GLN A 613 -17.20 27.30 26.75
C GLN A 613 -16.72 28.30 27.80
N ILE A 614 -15.82 29.23 27.44
CA ILE A 614 -15.20 30.19 28.35
C ILE A 614 -16.16 31.32 28.73
N GLU A 615 -17.02 31.77 27.81
CA GLU A 615 -18.01 32.83 28.06
C GLU A 615 -18.92 32.51 29.26
N ASN A 616 -19.19 31.22 29.49
CA ASN A 616 -20.06 30.75 30.56
C ASN A 616 -19.36 30.54 31.92
N ILE A 617 -18.05 30.85 32.04
CA ILE A 617 -17.26 30.57 33.25
C ILE A 617 -16.89 31.87 33.97
N ASN A 618 -17.41 32.04 35.18
CA ASN A 618 -17.18 33.23 36.01
C ASN A 618 -15.81 33.25 36.74
N GLN A 619 -14.70 32.96 36.02
CA GLN A 619 -13.32 33.00 36.54
C GLN A 619 -12.28 33.45 35.48
N PRO A 620 -12.34 34.70 34.97
CA PRO A 620 -11.53 35.15 33.83
C PRO A 620 -10.02 35.14 34.11
N LYS A 621 -9.59 35.40 35.34
CA LYS A 621 -8.17 35.41 35.74
C LYS A 621 -7.50 34.03 35.60
N VAL A 622 -8.23 32.96 35.90
CA VAL A 622 -7.71 31.58 35.82
C VAL A 622 -7.65 31.14 34.35
N ILE A 623 -8.68 31.46 33.58
CA ILE A 623 -8.77 31.14 32.15
C ILE A 623 -7.66 31.85 31.37
N HIS A 624 -7.47 33.16 31.59
CA HIS A 624 -6.43 33.91 30.92
C HIS A 624 -5.03 33.36 31.24
N ARG A 625 -4.80 32.88 32.47
CA ARG A 625 -3.54 32.21 32.85
C ARG A 625 -3.35 30.88 32.12
N ILE A 626 -4.40 30.06 32.00
CA ILE A 626 -4.39 28.81 31.25
C ILE A 626 -4.08 29.07 29.77
N LEU A 627 -4.79 30.01 29.14
CA LEU A 627 -4.58 30.35 27.72
C LEU A 627 -3.18 30.91 27.47
N ARG A 628 -2.66 31.76 28.37
CA ARG A 628 -1.29 32.27 28.30
C ARG A 628 -0.24 31.18 28.44
N ASP A 629 -0.43 30.23 29.37
CA ASP A 629 0.45 29.07 29.55
C ASP A 629 0.41 28.14 28.33
N ILE A 630 -0.72 28.08 27.61
CA ILE A 630 -0.91 27.29 26.38
C ILE A 630 -0.35 28.01 25.15
N SER A 631 -0.42 29.34 25.08
CA SER A 631 0.13 30.15 23.98
C SER A 631 1.65 30.20 24.08
N ILE A 632 2.33 29.17 23.58
CA ILE A 632 3.79 29.09 23.65
C ILE A 632 4.41 30.06 22.62
N LYS A 633 5.34 30.93 23.07
CA LYS A 633 6.15 31.80 22.19
C LYS A 633 6.97 30.96 21.19
N ARG A 634 6.88 31.31 19.90
CA ARG A 634 7.77 30.79 18.83
C ARG A 634 9.22 31.10 19.17
N GLY A 635 10.13 30.13 18.97
CA GLY A 635 11.59 30.36 19.00
C GLY A 635 12.37 29.67 20.12
N SER A 636 11.75 28.85 20.97
CA SER A 636 12.50 28.08 21.98
C SER A 636 13.21 26.86 21.37
N ASN A 637 14.44 26.59 21.80
CA ASN A 637 15.19 25.38 21.44
C ASN A 637 14.36 24.11 21.70
N ILE A 638 14.51 23.07 20.86
CA ILE A 638 13.71 21.83 20.97
C ILE A 638 13.75 21.24 22.39
N PHE A 639 14.91 21.30 23.04
CA PHE A 639 15.12 20.79 24.39
C PHE A 639 14.33 21.58 25.42
N SER A 640 14.40 22.92 25.37
CA SER A 640 13.60 23.76 26.28
C SER A 640 12.11 23.59 25.99
N SER A 641 11.68 23.47 24.73
CA SER A 641 10.27 23.21 24.39
C SER A 641 9.75 21.86 24.88
N LEU A 642 10.57 20.80 24.83
CA LEU A 642 10.20 19.48 25.34
C LEU A 642 10.09 19.47 26.87
N LEU A 643 11.09 20.03 27.56
CA LEU A 643 11.21 20.07 29.02
C LEU A 643 10.19 21.05 29.65
N TRP A 644 10.12 22.30 29.17
CA TRP A 644 9.10 23.26 29.60
C TRP A 644 7.71 22.74 29.26
N GLY A 645 7.52 22.09 28.11
CA GLY A 645 6.24 21.51 27.78
C GLY A 645 5.77 20.42 28.75
N MET A 646 6.66 19.79 29.54
CA MET A 646 6.27 18.86 30.60
C MET A 646 5.82 19.60 31.87
N LEU A 647 6.55 20.65 32.27
CA LEU A 647 6.20 21.50 33.42
C LEU A 647 4.89 22.26 33.18
N VAL A 648 4.72 22.84 31.99
CA VAL A 648 3.49 23.53 31.57
C VAL A 648 2.31 22.55 31.54
N LYS A 649 2.51 21.29 31.15
CA LYS A 649 1.47 20.25 31.20
C LYS A 649 0.97 19.99 32.62
N ILE A 650 1.88 19.91 33.59
CA ILE A 650 1.52 19.74 35.00
C ILE A 650 0.78 20.99 35.51
N ARG A 651 1.31 22.18 35.22
CA ARG A 651 0.72 23.46 35.64
C ARG A 651 -0.69 23.67 35.09
N VAL A 652 -0.91 23.46 33.79
CA VAL A 652 -2.22 23.57 33.15
C VAL A 652 -3.21 22.57 33.76
N ARG A 653 -2.80 21.33 34.02
CA ARG A 653 -3.67 20.34 34.69
C ARG A 653 -4.11 20.78 36.08
N ILE A 654 -3.20 21.38 36.87
CA ILE A 654 -3.53 21.91 38.20
C ILE A 654 -4.51 23.08 38.07
N GLN A 655 -4.29 24.00 37.13
CA GLN A 655 -5.17 25.15 36.91
C GLN A 655 -6.57 24.73 36.42
N VAL A 656 -6.66 23.77 35.50
CA VAL A 656 -7.94 23.19 35.04
C VAL A 656 -8.65 22.41 36.16
N ALA A 657 -7.90 21.79 37.08
CA ALA A 657 -8.50 21.15 38.26
C ALA A 657 -9.18 22.17 39.19
N LYS A 658 -8.61 23.37 39.34
CA LYS A 658 -9.21 24.46 40.14
C LYS A 658 -10.55 24.95 39.57
N LEU A 659 -10.71 24.90 38.25
CA LEU A 659 -11.96 25.27 37.57
C LEU A 659 -13.09 24.24 37.74
N LYS A 660 -12.85 23.06 38.33
CA LYS A 660 -13.87 22.02 38.48
C LYS A 660 -15.14 22.51 39.19
N LYS A 661 -15.00 23.41 40.17
CA LYS A 661 -16.13 23.97 40.93
C LYS A 661 -16.92 25.04 40.15
N ALA A 662 -16.38 25.54 39.04
CA ALA A 662 -17.02 26.57 38.21
C ALA A 662 -17.96 26.00 37.14
N PHE A 663 -18.09 24.67 37.04
CA PHE A 663 -19.00 24.00 36.12
C PHE A 663 -20.15 23.36 36.90
N LEU A 664 -21.38 23.65 36.49
CA LEU A 664 -22.59 23.03 37.04
C LEU A 664 -22.69 21.56 36.61
N GLU A 665 -22.36 21.26 35.35
CA GLU A 665 -22.40 19.90 34.80
C GLU A 665 -21.02 19.22 34.77
N LYS A 666 -20.96 17.99 35.29
CA LYS A 666 -19.75 17.15 35.27
C LYS A 666 -19.30 16.81 33.84
N GLN A 667 -20.22 16.74 32.90
CA GLN A 667 -19.95 16.43 31.49
C GLN A 667 -19.33 17.62 30.76
N ALA A 668 -19.87 18.83 30.98
CA ALA A 668 -19.27 20.08 30.49
C ALA A 668 -17.83 20.26 30.99
N TYR A 669 -17.56 20.01 32.28
CA TYR A 669 -16.19 20.05 32.82
C TYR A 669 -15.25 19.03 32.15
N LYS A 670 -15.73 17.80 31.92
CA LYS A 670 -14.94 16.76 31.24
C LYS A 670 -14.60 17.17 29.80
N ALA A 671 -15.57 17.71 29.06
CA ALA A 671 -15.38 18.20 27.70
C ALA A 671 -14.39 19.38 27.65
N PHE A 672 -14.58 20.39 28.51
CA PHE A 672 -13.67 21.53 28.63
C PHE A 672 -12.24 21.10 28.96
N LYS A 673 -12.09 20.21 29.96
CA LYS A 673 -10.77 19.66 30.33
C LYS A 673 -10.12 18.91 29.17
N ALA A 674 -10.89 18.13 28.41
CA ALA A 674 -10.38 17.43 27.24
C ALA A 674 -9.91 18.42 26.17
N ASN A 675 -10.73 19.42 25.83
CA ASN A 675 -10.41 20.45 24.84
C ASN A 675 -9.15 21.24 25.22
N ILE A 676 -9.01 21.66 26.48
CA ILE A 676 -7.79 22.33 26.97
C ILE A 676 -6.55 21.43 26.84
N ILE A 677 -6.67 20.15 27.21
CA ILE A 677 -5.54 19.20 27.13
C ILE A 677 -5.14 18.95 25.67
N ASP A 678 -6.11 18.82 24.76
CA ASP A 678 -5.85 18.63 23.35
C ASP A 678 -5.32 19.90 22.68
N LEU A 679 -5.82 21.08 23.05
CA LEU A 679 -5.31 22.36 22.56
C LEU A 679 -3.85 22.55 22.99
N GLN A 680 -3.52 22.28 24.26
CA GLN A 680 -2.14 22.31 24.76
C GLN A 680 -1.24 21.34 23.99
N LYS A 681 -1.73 20.12 23.75
CA LYS A 681 -0.99 19.08 23.02
C LYS A 681 -0.70 19.52 21.58
N TYR A 682 -1.69 20.07 20.87
CA TYR A 682 -1.53 20.51 19.48
C TYR A 682 -0.67 21.78 19.38
N GLN A 683 -0.83 22.73 20.29
CA GLN A 683 0.04 23.92 20.42
C GLN A 683 1.52 23.54 20.61
N LYS A 684 1.81 22.53 21.45
CA LYS A 684 3.18 22.00 21.61
C LYS A 684 3.69 21.29 20.35
N GLN A 685 2.83 20.52 19.68
CA GLN A 685 3.19 19.85 18.45
C GLN A 685 3.51 20.85 17.33
N ILE A 686 2.72 21.91 17.17
CA ILE A 686 2.93 22.90 16.10
C ILE A 686 4.19 23.74 16.35
N SER A 687 4.48 24.09 17.61
CA SER A 687 5.67 24.87 17.96
C SER A 687 6.97 24.13 17.67
N THR A 688 6.95 22.80 17.77
CA THR A 688 8.11 21.93 17.52
C THR A 688 8.10 21.27 16.13
N TYR A 689 7.01 21.40 15.38
CA TYR A 689 6.78 20.69 14.12
C TYR A 689 7.92 20.90 13.11
N LYS A 690 8.24 22.16 12.79
CA LYS A 690 9.26 22.48 11.78
C LYS A 690 10.63 21.93 12.17
N THR A 691 11.01 22.06 13.43
CA THR A 691 12.31 21.60 13.92
C THR A 691 12.38 20.06 13.93
N ILE A 692 11.36 19.38 14.46
CA ILE A 692 11.30 17.91 14.48
C ILE A 692 11.23 17.37 13.05
N SER A 693 10.39 17.93 12.18
CA SER A 693 10.28 17.53 10.77
C SER A 693 11.63 17.67 10.04
N LYS A 694 12.34 18.79 10.26
CA LYS A 694 13.70 18.99 9.72
C LYS A 694 14.66 17.91 10.22
N ILE A 695 14.70 17.62 11.52
CA ILE A 695 15.57 16.56 12.08
C ILE A 695 15.20 15.18 11.48
N MET A 696 13.91 14.86 11.43
CA MET A 696 13.41 13.57 10.95
C MET A 696 13.64 13.37 9.46
N SER A 697 13.80 14.44 8.68
CA SER A 697 14.21 14.35 7.27
C SER A 697 15.61 13.76 7.10
N TYR A 698 16.52 13.99 8.06
CA TYR A 698 17.91 13.47 8.04
C TYR A 698 18.11 12.22 8.89
N TRP A 699 17.23 11.97 9.88
CA TRP A 699 17.38 10.90 10.87
C TRP A 699 17.77 9.55 10.25
N ARG A 700 17.09 9.14 9.16
CA ARG A 700 17.35 7.85 8.52
C ARG A 700 18.79 7.76 8.01
N VAL A 701 19.31 8.85 7.44
CA VAL A 701 20.68 8.87 6.92
C VAL A 701 21.66 8.82 8.07
N ILE A 702 21.44 9.64 9.11
CA ILE A 702 22.26 9.66 10.32
C ILE A 702 22.31 8.25 10.94
N HIS A 703 21.17 7.60 11.13
CA HIS A 703 21.10 6.26 11.73
C HIS A 703 21.83 5.20 10.88
N VAL A 704 21.71 5.25 9.55
CA VAL A 704 22.43 4.33 8.66
C VAL A 704 23.94 4.58 8.69
N VAL A 705 24.37 5.84 8.66
CA VAL A 705 25.79 6.21 8.75
C VAL A 705 26.40 5.70 10.06
N LEU A 706 25.72 5.94 11.19
CA LEU A 706 26.15 5.44 12.48
C LEU A 706 26.21 3.91 12.55
N ALA A 707 25.27 3.21 11.91
CA ALA A 707 25.28 1.75 11.83
C ALA A 707 26.46 1.21 11.00
N LEU A 708 26.86 1.92 9.93
CA LEU A 708 28.05 1.58 9.14
C LEU A 708 29.34 1.88 9.91
N THR A 709 29.40 3.02 10.62
CA THR A 709 30.49 3.34 11.54
C THR A 709 30.65 2.25 12.59
N LEU A 710 29.55 1.83 13.22
CA LEU A 710 29.55 0.72 14.18
C LEU A 710 30.11 -0.57 13.57
N LEU A 711 29.72 -0.92 12.34
CA LEU A 711 30.22 -2.13 11.67
C LEU A 711 31.75 -2.12 11.53
N ILE A 712 32.33 -0.97 11.18
CA ILE A 712 33.78 -0.81 11.05
C ILE A 712 34.46 -0.91 12.41
N VAL A 713 33.92 -0.25 13.42
CA VAL A 713 34.46 -0.32 14.79
C VAL A 713 34.41 -1.76 15.33
N ILE A 714 33.37 -2.53 15.00
CA ILE A 714 33.28 -3.96 15.34
C ILE A 714 34.39 -4.76 14.64
N VAL A 715 34.63 -4.53 13.34
CA VAL A 715 35.70 -5.23 12.61
C VAL A 715 37.06 -4.92 13.23
N ILE A 716 37.33 -3.66 13.57
CA ILE A 716 38.56 -3.24 14.27
C ILE A 716 38.63 -3.90 15.65
N HIS A 717 37.53 -3.95 16.40
CA HIS A 717 37.47 -4.60 17.71
C HIS A 717 37.81 -6.10 17.64
N ILE A 718 37.24 -6.83 16.67
CA ILE A 718 37.52 -8.25 16.47
C ILE A 718 38.97 -8.47 16.04
N TYR A 719 39.48 -7.66 15.11
CA TYR A 719 40.86 -7.75 14.64
C TYR A 719 41.88 -7.47 15.76
N THR A 720 41.68 -6.39 16.52
CA THR A 720 42.55 -6.04 17.65
C THR A 720 42.51 -7.10 18.75
N ALA A 721 41.35 -7.67 19.04
CA ALA A 721 41.23 -8.80 19.97
C ALA A 721 41.99 -10.04 19.47
N TYR A 722 41.92 -10.34 18.17
CA TYR A 722 42.67 -11.46 17.59
C TYR A 722 44.19 -11.25 17.67
N GLN A 723 44.69 -10.05 17.34
CA GLN A 723 46.12 -9.73 17.33
C GLN A 723 46.73 -9.66 18.74
N MET A 724 45.98 -9.19 19.74
CA MET A 724 46.45 -9.10 21.14
C MET A 724 46.51 -10.48 21.85
N GLY A 725 46.47 -11.59 21.11
CA GLY A 725 46.70 -12.92 21.67
C GLY A 725 45.49 -13.56 22.36
N TYR A 726 44.26 -13.06 22.15
CA TYR A 726 43.04 -13.80 22.51
C TYR A 726 42.70 -14.90 21.47
N GLY A 727 43.76 -15.54 20.94
CA GLY A 727 43.74 -16.42 19.79
C GLY A 727 42.97 -17.73 20.00
N ILE A 728 42.46 -18.24 18.89
CA ILE A 728 41.79 -19.53 18.77
C ILE A 728 42.88 -20.60 18.90
N THR A 729 42.98 -21.26 20.06
CA THR A 729 43.53 -22.61 20.10
C THR A 729 42.47 -23.51 19.47
N PHE A 730 42.73 -23.93 18.23
CA PHE A 730 41.98 -24.96 17.54
C PHE A 730 42.13 -26.30 18.26
#